data_AF-A0A9J7MGJ7-F1
#
_entry.id   AF-A0A9J7MGJ7-F1
#
_cell.length_a   1.000
_cell.length_b   1.000
_cell.length_c   1.000
_cell.angle_alpha   90.00
_cell.angle_beta   90.00
_cell.angle_gamma   90.00
#
_symmetry.space_group_name_H-M   'P 1'
#
loop_
_entity.id
_entity.type
_entity.pdbx_description
1 polymer ?
#
loop_
_entity_poly.entity_id
_entity_poly.type
_entity_poly.pdbx_seq_one_letter_code
_entity_poly.pdbx_strand_id
1 'polypeptide(L)'
;MGSTERRPSISSTKSLREDVLALIDKFDGLPLGLAASRAYMARCRISPRVYLQLLNEKAAVSRIEEEESRWLGKYYEKPGTKDGAIKLLNLFAAIRMAVDKLSPKVVSMLKLAAFMDNTNIPLLVLTGDAATVTAPMRLENVDALESEAEGLSLASVEGTGENRMLSLHRVTQTSMQLAMTEEEEKEHLHWVLNILLKFFVKDNRYSCSGQLSYSLMLHVETALSHASRISRDDHHLTKARLYEVLGFLYTQRGMAAKAEGPLRMAKRLLEDLAEVTLKESGEAVRGQTPGDTAGVEVDQQARLLFEKLTLAGQRLPDNVYSEILLNKVLVDQDIEMFHRKTGAGLDKSLGDKQPLSPVQLDLLVRHGLILPLERLKEVYLPELHVSISYSLGRCYFYTKEKYNTNEEGKRDLVRCMELAYNLAKEIHRRTGIAVIHQYLTERNALLYLRLEEQDKDTKHLKRDTLYAKERYGVLLQDQEDYFEFGMLKKSGRELYSMTVCHRQLVRCYDQLIKLADTEDEKAAYFEQAQQHCREMIQYAESEIRKDKHGKVTDQLERLANFYNTAGHFLADDHSPAHLDEALEWYRKAYQLEKGKGRVDYPLADALFGLIEGLIQRGQEGDFSEAQVFASELLVAYEANWPEKTRDIKKAKALLKKVLELIEENTLKLTSYS
;
A
#
# COMPACT_ATOMS: atom_id res chain seq x y z
N MET A 1 27.81 -38.87 43.60
CA MET A 1 26.40 -38.41 43.55
C MET A 1 26.34 -37.22 42.60
N GLY A 2 25.52 -37.35 41.56
CA GLY A 2 25.64 -36.61 40.30
C GLY A 2 25.38 -35.11 40.38
N SER A 3 26.23 -34.36 39.68
CA SER A 3 26.04 -32.99 39.24
C SER A 3 24.85 -32.92 38.29
N THR A 4 23.75 -32.30 38.74
CA THR A 4 22.64 -31.91 37.86
C THR A 4 23.05 -30.66 37.09
N GLU A 5 23.59 -30.85 35.89
CA GLU A 5 23.61 -29.82 34.86
C GLU A 5 22.18 -29.34 34.61
N ARG A 6 21.87 -28.14 35.07
CA ARG A 6 20.67 -27.43 34.63
C ARG A 6 20.84 -27.12 33.15
N ARG A 7 20.21 -27.92 32.29
CA ARG A 7 20.01 -27.55 30.88
C ARG A 7 19.28 -26.19 30.85
N PRO A 8 19.76 -25.20 30.10
CA PRO A 8 19.06 -23.94 29.94
C PRO A 8 17.69 -24.20 29.30
N SER A 9 16.66 -23.51 29.80
CA SER A 9 15.29 -23.63 29.32
C SER A 9 15.19 -23.28 27.84
N ILE A 10 14.33 -24.00 27.11
CA ILE A 10 14.11 -23.84 25.65
C ILE A 10 13.66 -22.41 25.28
N SER A 11 13.12 -21.66 26.24
CA SER A 11 12.74 -20.23 26.11
C SER A 11 13.94 -19.28 26.10
N SER A 12 14.98 -19.50 26.91
CA SER A 12 16.15 -18.60 26.98
C SER A 12 17.11 -18.79 25.79
N THR A 13 17.17 -20.00 25.25
CA THR A 13 17.98 -20.34 24.07
C THR A 13 17.39 -19.76 22.78
N LYS A 14 16.06 -19.65 22.68
CA LYS A 14 15.39 -19.02 21.54
C LYS A 14 15.66 -17.51 21.48
N SER A 15 15.60 -16.83 22.63
CA SER A 15 15.93 -15.39 22.75
C SER A 15 17.40 -15.08 22.43
N LEU A 16 18.35 -15.91 22.87
CA LEU A 16 19.78 -15.68 22.57
C LEU A 16 20.09 -15.85 21.07
N ARG A 17 19.45 -16.82 20.41
CA ARG A 17 19.62 -17.04 18.97
C ARG A 17 19.13 -15.83 18.16
N GLU A 18 17.97 -15.28 18.53
CA GLU A 18 17.40 -14.08 17.90
C GLU A 18 18.33 -12.87 18.09
N ASP A 19 18.88 -12.67 19.29
CA ASP A 19 19.82 -11.58 19.57
C ASP A 19 21.13 -11.69 18.76
N VAL A 20 21.64 -12.91 18.56
CA VAL A 20 22.84 -13.15 17.74
C VAL A 20 22.56 -12.94 16.26
N LEU A 21 21.40 -13.37 15.77
CA LEU A 21 20.99 -13.10 14.38
C LEU A 21 20.86 -11.60 14.12
N ALA A 22 20.26 -10.85 15.05
CA ALA A 22 20.17 -9.39 14.95
C ALA A 22 21.56 -8.72 14.91
N LEU A 23 22.54 -9.26 15.65
CA LEU A 23 23.93 -8.78 15.59
C LEU A 23 24.59 -9.08 14.25
N ILE A 24 24.39 -10.28 13.71
CA ILE A 24 24.88 -10.67 12.37
C ILE A 24 24.28 -9.73 11.31
N ASP A 25 22.98 -9.50 11.38
CA ASP A 25 22.27 -8.60 10.46
C ASP A 25 22.77 -7.16 10.60
N LYS A 26 23.07 -6.66 11.81
CA LYS A 26 23.56 -5.28 11.99
C LYS A 26 24.89 -5.02 11.29
N PHE A 27 25.73 -6.04 11.18
CA PHE A 27 27.03 -5.97 10.50
C PHE A 27 27.02 -6.60 9.11
N ASP A 28 25.87 -7.01 8.57
CA ASP A 28 25.73 -7.77 7.31
C ASP A 28 26.70 -8.97 7.21
N GLY A 29 26.96 -9.64 8.32
CA GLY A 29 27.90 -10.75 8.37
C GLY A 29 29.38 -10.38 8.25
N LEU A 30 29.75 -9.10 8.26
CA LEU A 30 31.14 -8.66 8.08
C LEU A 30 32.06 -9.16 9.22
N PRO A 31 33.07 -10.00 8.92
CA PRO A 31 33.86 -10.67 9.96
C PRO A 31 34.57 -9.73 10.93
N LEU A 32 35.05 -8.58 10.46
CA LEU A 32 35.77 -7.60 11.27
C LEU A 32 34.88 -7.01 12.37
N GLY A 33 33.66 -6.59 12.02
CA GLY A 33 32.69 -6.03 12.97
C GLY A 33 32.19 -7.09 13.97
N LEU A 34 31.96 -8.32 13.52
CA LEU A 34 31.55 -9.42 14.39
C LEU A 34 32.65 -9.87 15.36
N ALA A 35 33.91 -9.89 14.91
CA ALA A 35 35.03 -10.20 15.79
C ALA A 35 35.25 -9.13 16.85
N ALA A 36 35.18 -7.84 16.47
CA ALA A 36 35.34 -6.70 17.36
C ALA A 36 34.21 -6.63 18.42
N SER A 37 32.96 -6.74 17.99
CA SER A 37 31.80 -6.76 18.88
C SER A 37 31.86 -7.92 19.87
N ARG A 38 32.25 -9.13 19.43
CA ARG A 38 32.46 -10.29 20.33
C ARG A 38 33.50 -9.99 21.41
N ALA A 39 34.62 -9.39 21.03
CA ALA A 39 35.68 -9.05 21.96
C ALA A 39 35.24 -8.00 22.99
N TYR A 40 34.52 -6.95 22.53
CA TYR A 40 33.95 -5.93 23.40
C TYR A 40 32.95 -6.54 24.39
N MET A 41 31.98 -7.33 23.90
CA MET A 41 30.97 -7.99 24.74
C MET A 41 31.60 -8.90 25.81
N ALA A 42 32.61 -9.69 25.45
CA ALA A 42 33.32 -10.57 26.38
C ALA A 42 34.05 -9.78 27.47
N ARG A 43 34.66 -8.64 27.11
CA ARG A 43 35.40 -7.77 28.04
C ARG A 43 34.47 -7.03 28.99
N CYS A 44 33.40 -6.43 28.46
CA CYS A 44 32.44 -5.65 29.22
C CYS A 44 31.38 -6.51 29.92
N ARG A 45 31.36 -7.82 29.66
CA ARG A 45 30.40 -8.80 30.19
C ARG A 45 28.95 -8.41 29.91
N ILE A 46 28.68 -7.97 28.69
CA ILE A 46 27.34 -7.57 28.23
C ILE A 46 26.79 -8.58 27.20
N SER A 47 25.47 -8.62 27.06
CA SER A 47 24.81 -9.46 26.05
C SER A 47 24.77 -8.76 24.68
N PRO A 48 24.55 -9.52 23.59
CA PRO A 48 24.36 -8.94 22.26
C PRO A 48 23.24 -7.90 22.20
N ARG A 49 22.14 -8.13 22.91
CA ARG A 49 21.04 -7.17 23.03
C ARG A 49 21.47 -5.84 23.64
N VAL A 50 22.25 -5.87 24.73
CA VAL A 50 22.76 -4.64 25.37
C VAL A 50 23.75 -3.93 24.46
N TYR A 51 24.62 -4.68 23.77
CA TYR A 51 25.55 -4.10 22.80
C TYR A 51 24.83 -3.40 21.65
N LEU A 52 23.79 -4.02 21.07
CA LEU A 52 22.97 -3.42 20.03
C LEU A 52 22.24 -2.15 20.51
N GLN A 53 21.84 -2.09 21.78
CA GLN A 53 21.27 -0.88 22.37
C GLN A 53 22.31 0.24 22.46
N LEU A 54 23.52 -0.06 22.94
CA LEU A 54 24.62 0.89 23.02
C LEU A 54 25.04 1.43 21.65
N LEU A 55 24.95 0.62 20.59
CA LEU A 55 25.22 1.09 19.22
C LEU A 55 24.23 2.16 18.72
N ASN A 56 23.08 2.33 19.37
CA ASN A 56 22.14 3.41 19.05
C ASN A 56 22.40 4.68 19.90
N GLU A 57 23.34 4.65 20.84
CA GLU A 57 23.69 5.77 21.71
C GLU A 57 25.00 6.40 21.24
N LYS A 58 24.95 7.60 20.64
CA LYS A 58 26.14 8.31 20.11
C LYS A 58 27.30 8.38 21.12
N ALA A 59 26.99 8.66 22.39
CA ALA A 59 27.98 8.73 23.47
C ALA A 59 28.63 7.37 23.80
N ALA A 60 27.92 6.27 23.62
CA ALA A 60 28.45 4.93 23.85
C ALA A 60 29.29 4.45 22.66
N VAL A 61 28.97 4.86 21.43
CA VAL A 61 29.68 4.41 20.24
C VAL A 61 31.13 4.87 20.21
N SER A 62 31.44 6.12 20.55
CA SER A 62 32.84 6.57 20.60
C SER A 62 33.70 5.72 21.56
N ARG A 63 33.13 5.32 22.70
CA ARG A 63 33.79 4.40 23.65
C ARG A 63 33.96 3.00 23.09
N ILE A 64 32.94 2.46 22.42
CA ILE A 64 33.01 1.16 21.75
C ILE A 64 34.11 1.17 20.70
N GLU A 65 34.15 2.20 19.86
CA GLU A 65 35.12 2.33 18.78
C GLU A 65 36.57 2.37 19.29
N GLU A 66 36.84 3.12 20.36
CA GLU A 66 38.15 3.18 20.99
C GLU A 66 38.56 1.82 21.58
N GLU A 67 37.64 1.14 22.26
CA GLU A 67 37.90 -0.16 22.87
C GLU A 67 38.11 -1.26 21.83
N GLU A 68 37.30 -1.27 20.78
CA GLU A 68 37.43 -2.19 19.64
C GLU A 68 38.74 -1.93 18.87
N SER A 69 39.08 -0.67 18.62
CA SER A 69 40.35 -0.30 17.97
C SER A 69 41.55 -0.71 18.81
N ARG A 70 41.50 -0.52 20.14
CA ARG A 70 42.56 -0.94 21.06
C ARG A 70 42.69 -2.46 21.11
N TRP A 71 41.59 -3.20 21.01
CA TRP A 71 41.64 -4.66 20.93
C TRP A 71 42.25 -5.13 19.60
N LEU A 72 41.84 -4.54 18.48
CA LEU A 72 42.38 -4.84 17.15
C LEU A 72 43.86 -4.47 17.01
N GLY A 73 44.29 -3.34 17.58
CA GLY A 73 45.68 -2.86 17.55
C GLY A 73 46.70 -3.92 17.96
N LYS A 74 46.36 -4.77 18.94
CA LYS A 74 47.22 -5.87 19.43
C LYS A 74 47.59 -6.90 18.35
N TYR A 75 46.82 -6.99 17.28
CA TYR A 75 47.02 -7.96 16.20
C TYR A 75 47.58 -7.33 14.91
N TYR A 76 47.53 -5.99 14.79
CA TYR A 76 47.87 -5.27 13.57
C TYR A 76 48.96 -4.19 13.76
N GLU A 77 49.37 -3.89 14.99
CA GLU A 77 50.54 -3.04 15.26
C GLU A 77 51.82 -3.69 14.70
N LYS A 78 52.50 -2.98 13.79
CA LYS A 78 53.81 -3.37 13.30
C LYS A 78 54.89 -2.87 14.28
N PRO A 79 55.94 -3.67 14.58
CA PRO A 79 57.07 -3.17 15.36
C PRO A 79 57.69 -1.93 14.66
N GLY A 80 57.72 -0.79 15.35
CA GLY A 80 58.36 0.45 14.87
C GLY A 80 57.43 1.63 14.54
N THR A 81 56.11 1.48 14.60
CA THR A 81 55.19 2.64 14.60
C THR A 81 55.27 3.34 15.95
N LYS A 82 55.79 4.58 15.96
CA LYS A 82 55.93 5.41 17.17
C LYS A 82 54.60 5.52 17.91
N ASP A 83 54.69 5.41 19.25
CA ASP A 83 53.61 5.67 20.21
C ASP A 83 52.85 6.94 19.86
N GLY A 84 51.55 6.81 19.59
CA GLY A 84 50.64 7.95 19.44
C GLY A 84 49.59 7.82 18.34
N ALA A 85 49.78 6.96 17.34
CA ALA A 85 48.78 6.73 16.30
C ALA A 85 48.09 5.38 16.51
N ILE A 86 47.13 5.30 17.44
CA ILE A 86 46.09 4.27 17.33
C ILE A 86 45.40 4.56 15.99
N LYS A 87 45.83 3.91 14.92
CA LYS A 87 45.03 3.86 13.70
C LYS A 87 43.71 3.25 14.14
N LEU A 88 42.62 3.96 13.92
CA LEU A 88 41.30 3.44 14.22
C LEU A 88 41.07 2.26 13.25
N LEU A 89 41.33 1.04 13.72
CA LEU A 89 41.35 -0.19 12.93
C LEU A 89 39.97 -0.85 12.83
N ASN A 90 38.95 -0.26 13.46
CA ASN A 90 37.59 -0.78 13.44
C ASN A 90 36.86 -0.41 12.13
N LEU A 91 35.74 -1.09 11.90
CA LEU A 91 34.97 -0.97 10.67
C LEU A 91 34.35 0.42 10.49
N PHE A 92 33.86 1.06 11.56
CA PHE A 92 33.30 2.41 11.52
C PHE A 92 34.33 3.46 11.11
N ALA A 93 35.56 3.33 11.59
CA ALA A 93 36.64 4.24 11.21
C ALA A 93 37.10 4.05 9.77
N ALA A 94 37.17 2.81 9.29
CA ALA A 94 37.46 2.54 7.88
C ALA A 94 36.41 3.17 6.96
N ILE A 95 35.12 3.08 7.34
CA ILE A 95 34.01 3.69 6.60
C ILE A 95 34.13 5.22 6.62
N ARG A 96 34.39 5.85 7.78
CA ARG A 96 34.59 7.31 7.84
C ARG A 96 35.74 7.78 6.97
N MET A 97 36.88 7.09 7.00
CA MET A 97 38.03 7.39 6.14
C MET A 97 37.72 7.24 4.65
N ALA A 98 36.84 6.32 4.26
CA ALA A 98 36.37 6.19 2.89
C ALA A 98 35.41 7.34 2.54
N VAL A 99 34.50 7.69 3.45
CA VAL A 99 33.54 8.78 3.26
C VAL A 99 34.21 10.14 3.11
N ASP A 100 35.33 10.38 3.81
CA ASP A 100 36.13 11.62 3.69
C ASP A 100 36.70 11.84 2.27
N LYS A 101 36.74 10.80 1.44
CA LYS A 101 37.21 10.87 0.04
C LYS A 101 36.08 11.14 -0.96
N LEU A 102 34.84 11.06 -0.52
CA LEU A 102 33.67 11.29 -1.36
C LEU A 102 33.43 12.79 -1.56
N SER A 103 32.84 13.15 -2.69
CA SER A 103 32.36 14.49 -2.93
C SER A 103 31.23 14.86 -1.93
N PRO A 104 31.10 16.12 -1.51
CA PRO A 104 30.06 16.54 -0.55
C PRO A 104 28.63 16.16 -0.98
N LYS A 105 28.42 16.10 -2.29
CA LYS A 105 27.15 15.71 -2.92
C LYS A 105 26.83 14.23 -2.67
N VAL A 106 27.80 13.35 -2.89
CA VAL A 106 27.66 11.91 -2.63
C VAL A 106 27.47 11.65 -1.14
N VAL A 107 28.22 12.36 -0.28
CA VAL A 107 28.02 12.29 1.18
C VAL A 107 26.59 12.68 1.56
N SER A 108 26.04 13.74 0.98
CA SER A 108 24.65 14.16 1.24
C SER A 108 23.63 13.09 0.84
N MET A 109 23.79 12.46 -0.35
CA MET A 109 22.93 11.35 -0.78
C MET A 109 23.03 10.13 0.15
N LEU A 110 24.22 9.78 0.62
CA LEU A 110 24.43 8.70 1.59
C LEU A 110 23.81 9.03 2.96
N LYS A 111 23.88 10.28 3.41
CA LYS A 111 23.21 10.74 4.64
C LYS A 111 21.68 10.62 4.53
N LEU A 112 21.08 10.90 3.36
CA LEU A 112 19.66 10.67 3.11
C LEU A 112 19.31 9.17 3.13
N ALA A 113 20.08 8.37 2.41
CA ALA A 113 19.90 6.93 2.33
C ALA A 113 20.08 6.22 3.69
N ALA A 114 20.75 6.86 4.65
CA ALA A 114 20.93 6.34 6.00
C ALA A 114 19.62 6.19 6.79
N PHE A 115 18.54 6.86 6.40
CA PHE A 115 17.21 6.75 7.04
C PHE A 115 16.20 5.90 6.25
N MET A 116 16.66 5.23 5.19
CA MET A 116 15.85 4.35 4.35
C MET A 116 16.22 2.88 4.59
N ASP A 117 15.42 1.94 4.07
CA ASP A 117 15.83 0.52 4.04
C ASP A 117 17.17 0.37 3.31
N ASN A 118 17.99 -0.58 3.75
CA ASN A 118 19.37 -0.72 3.32
C ASN A 118 19.52 -1.36 1.92
N THR A 119 18.43 -1.83 1.32
CA THR A 119 18.43 -2.49 0.01
C THR A 119 17.48 -1.81 -0.96
N ASN A 120 17.80 -1.85 -2.27
CA ASN A 120 16.88 -1.46 -3.34
C ASN A 120 16.35 0.00 -3.27
N ILE A 121 17.17 0.95 -2.82
CA ILE A 121 16.78 2.38 -2.77
C ILE A 121 16.78 2.95 -4.21
N PRO A 122 15.64 3.41 -4.75
CA PRO A 122 15.63 3.98 -6.10
C PRO A 122 16.44 5.28 -6.17
N LEU A 123 17.44 5.35 -7.06
CA LEU A 123 18.33 6.51 -7.16
C LEU A 123 17.61 7.80 -7.58
N LEU A 124 16.48 7.67 -8.28
CA LEU A 124 15.60 8.78 -8.62
C LEU A 124 15.15 9.57 -7.37
N VAL A 125 15.00 8.88 -6.24
CA VAL A 125 14.53 9.49 -4.98
C VAL A 125 15.66 10.24 -4.27
N LEU A 126 16.91 9.78 -4.40
CA LEU A 126 18.07 10.42 -3.75
C LEU A 126 18.62 11.64 -4.52
N THR A 127 18.30 11.75 -5.81
CA THR A 127 18.77 12.84 -6.69
C THR A 127 17.77 14.00 -6.83
N GLY A 128 16.65 13.95 -6.10
CA GLY A 128 15.47 14.76 -6.39
C GLY A 128 15.20 15.89 -5.40
N ASP A 129 15.56 17.10 -5.79
CA ASP A 129 14.61 18.22 -5.73
C ASP A 129 14.25 18.63 -7.17
N ALA A 130 13.11 18.15 -7.65
CA ALA A 130 12.70 18.29 -9.05
C ALA A 130 12.50 19.76 -9.48
N ALA A 131 12.32 20.67 -8.52
CA ALA A 131 12.17 22.11 -8.77
C ALA A 131 13.49 22.78 -9.20
N THR A 132 14.64 22.20 -8.87
CA THR A 132 15.97 22.81 -9.06
C THR A 132 16.93 21.95 -9.90
N VAL A 133 16.69 20.63 -10.01
CA VAL A 133 17.58 19.69 -10.69
C VAL A 133 16.98 19.19 -12.01
N THR A 134 17.59 19.60 -13.13
CA THR A 134 17.23 19.15 -14.49
C THR A 134 17.54 17.67 -14.69
N ALA A 135 16.87 16.99 -15.63
CA ALA A 135 17.11 15.56 -15.90
C ALA A 135 18.59 15.21 -16.22
N PRO A 136 19.33 16.00 -17.02
CA PRO A 136 20.78 15.76 -17.24
C PRO A 136 21.59 15.87 -15.96
N MET A 137 21.27 16.85 -15.09
CA MET A 137 21.95 16.98 -13.81
C MET A 137 21.66 15.77 -12.95
N ARG A 138 20.41 15.28 -12.86
CA ARG A 138 20.08 14.07 -12.08
C ARG A 138 20.96 12.89 -12.50
N LEU A 139 21.06 12.63 -13.81
CA LEU A 139 21.88 11.56 -14.36
C LEU A 139 23.35 11.70 -13.93
N GLU A 140 23.92 12.91 -14.07
CA GLU A 140 25.29 13.21 -13.64
C GLU A 140 25.51 12.90 -12.15
N ASN A 141 24.53 13.18 -11.28
CA ASN A 141 24.70 12.79 -9.87
C ASN A 141 24.41 11.35 -9.51
N VAL A 142 23.59 10.61 -10.25
CA VAL A 142 23.58 9.15 -10.05
C VAL A 142 24.88 8.52 -10.56
N ASP A 143 25.46 8.99 -11.68
CA ASP A 143 26.75 8.51 -12.19
C ASP A 143 27.90 8.79 -11.21
N ALA A 144 27.92 9.98 -10.59
CA ALA A 144 28.90 10.31 -9.55
C ALA A 144 28.76 9.42 -8.31
N LEU A 145 27.52 9.19 -7.84
CA LEU A 145 27.25 8.30 -6.71
C LEU A 145 27.72 6.87 -6.99
N GLU A 146 27.38 6.34 -8.17
CA GLU A 146 27.80 5.02 -8.62
C GLU A 146 29.32 4.92 -8.67
N SER A 147 29.99 5.83 -9.39
CA SER A 147 31.45 5.79 -9.53
C SER A 147 32.21 5.97 -8.21
N GLU A 148 31.76 6.87 -7.34
CA GLU A 148 32.48 7.18 -6.10
C GLU A 148 32.17 6.18 -4.98
N ALA A 149 30.90 5.84 -4.77
CA ALA A 149 30.49 4.96 -3.67
C ALA A 149 30.80 3.49 -3.95
N GLU A 150 30.62 3.00 -5.19
CA GLU A 150 31.06 1.65 -5.55
C GLU A 150 32.59 1.53 -5.58
N GLY A 151 33.27 2.56 -6.10
CA GLY A 151 34.73 2.61 -6.15
C GLY A 151 35.40 2.50 -4.77
N LEU A 152 34.70 2.88 -3.71
CA LEU A 152 35.12 2.73 -2.32
C LEU A 152 34.40 1.62 -1.55
N SER A 153 33.60 0.79 -2.24
CA SER A 153 32.82 -0.32 -1.67
C SER A 153 31.91 0.10 -0.51
N LEU A 154 31.38 1.32 -0.57
CA LEU A 154 30.44 1.85 0.41
C LEU A 154 28.98 1.51 0.07
N ALA A 155 28.71 1.29 -1.21
CA ALA A 155 27.41 0.92 -1.75
C ALA A 155 27.56 0.04 -3.00
N SER A 156 26.47 -0.59 -3.42
CA SER A 156 26.34 -1.23 -4.73
C SER A 156 25.14 -0.65 -5.48
N VAL A 157 25.26 -0.52 -6.79
CA VAL A 157 24.24 -0.01 -7.70
C VAL A 157 23.91 -1.08 -8.72
N GLU A 158 22.64 -1.42 -8.83
CA GLU A 158 22.13 -2.36 -9.83
C GLU A 158 21.10 -1.68 -10.74
N GLY A 159 21.00 -2.14 -11.99
CA GLY A 159 20.02 -1.64 -12.96
C GLY A 159 20.58 -0.65 -13.98
N THR A 160 19.70 -0.03 -14.78
CA THR A 160 20.09 0.90 -15.85
C THR A 160 19.13 2.08 -15.94
N GLY A 161 19.65 3.25 -16.33
CA GLY A 161 18.87 4.47 -16.50
C GLY A 161 18.16 4.91 -15.21
N GLU A 162 16.88 5.24 -15.29
CA GLU A 162 16.06 5.70 -14.16
C GLU A 162 15.68 4.58 -13.17
N ASN A 163 15.88 3.31 -13.55
CA ASN A 163 15.58 2.14 -12.72
C ASN A 163 16.80 1.67 -11.90
N ARG A 164 17.84 2.50 -11.77
CA ARG A 164 19.00 2.17 -10.93
C ARG A 164 18.62 2.18 -9.46
N MET A 165 19.08 1.16 -8.74
CA MET A 165 18.78 0.89 -7.35
C MET A 165 20.07 0.80 -6.55
N LEU A 166 20.13 1.52 -5.43
CA LEU A 166 21.25 1.54 -4.50
C LEU A 166 21.01 0.58 -3.34
N SER A 167 22.01 -0.22 -3.00
CA SER A 167 22.06 -0.98 -1.75
C SER A 167 23.28 -0.57 -0.94
N LEU A 168 23.08 -0.46 0.37
CA LEU A 168 24.07 -0.02 1.33
C LEU A 168 24.23 -1.06 2.41
N HIS A 169 25.45 -1.22 2.90
CA HIS A 169 25.66 -1.96 4.12
C HIS A 169 25.04 -1.22 5.32
N ARG A 170 24.43 -1.95 6.25
CA ARG A 170 23.81 -1.41 7.46
C ARG A 170 24.82 -0.70 8.35
N VAL A 171 26.07 -1.16 8.34
CA VAL A 171 27.17 -0.49 9.04
C VAL A 171 27.50 0.87 8.42
N THR A 172 27.40 1.01 7.09
CA THR A 172 27.59 2.29 6.38
C THR A 172 26.51 3.28 6.78
N GLN A 173 25.23 2.86 6.75
CA GLN A 173 24.11 3.70 7.21
C GLN A 173 24.27 4.11 8.68
N THR A 174 24.65 3.17 9.54
CA THR A 174 24.90 3.45 10.96
C THR A 174 26.04 4.46 11.12
N SER A 175 27.13 4.31 10.38
CA SER A 175 28.24 5.26 10.39
C SER A 175 27.82 6.66 9.95
N MET A 176 26.91 6.78 8.97
CA MET A 176 26.39 8.08 8.52
C MET A 176 25.53 8.73 9.61
N GLN A 177 24.65 7.96 10.24
CA GLN A 177 23.80 8.42 11.35
C GLN A 177 24.63 8.94 12.53
N LEU A 178 25.70 8.23 12.89
CA LEU A 178 26.58 8.60 13.99
C LEU A 178 27.43 9.83 13.69
N ALA A 179 27.73 10.09 12.42
CA ALA A 179 28.50 11.26 11.99
C ALA A 179 27.69 12.57 12.04
N MET A 180 26.36 12.50 12.13
CA MET A 180 25.48 13.66 12.15
C MET A 180 25.24 14.16 13.58
N THR A 181 25.10 15.47 13.76
CA THR A 181 24.54 16.05 15.00
C THR A 181 23.05 15.69 15.15
N GLU A 182 22.45 15.95 16.32
CA GLU A 182 21.01 15.72 16.49
C GLU A 182 20.18 16.65 15.60
N GLU A 183 20.63 17.88 15.38
CA GLU A 183 20.00 18.85 14.49
C GLU A 183 20.10 18.41 13.02
N GLU A 184 21.29 17.98 12.57
CA GLU A 184 21.49 17.47 11.21
C GLU A 184 20.63 16.22 10.97
N GLU A 185 20.55 15.30 11.94
CA GLU A 185 19.71 14.11 11.86
C GLU A 185 18.23 14.46 11.68
N LYS A 186 17.73 15.45 12.43
CA LYS A 186 16.35 15.96 12.30
C LYS A 186 16.10 16.54 10.91
N GLU A 187 17.01 17.39 10.42
CA GLU A 187 16.88 18.05 9.12
C GLU A 187 16.93 17.04 7.96
N HIS A 188 17.88 16.10 7.97
CA HIS A 188 17.99 15.08 6.94
C HIS A 188 16.78 14.14 6.95
N LEU A 189 16.30 13.75 8.13
CA LEU A 189 15.11 12.92 8.22
C LEU A 189 13.87 13.66 7.70
N HIS A 190 13.71 14.95 8.03
CA HIS A 190 12.65 15.77 7.45
C HIS A 190 12.73 15.80 5.92
N TRP A 191 13.94 15.97 5.39
CA TRP A 191 14.16 15.99 3.94
C TRP A 191 13.81 14.64 3.30
N VAL A 192 14.21 13.52 3.91
CA VAL A 192 13.84 12.16 3.47
C VAL A 192 12.32 11.98 3.46
N LEU A 193 11.61 12.40 4.51
CA LEU A 193 10.15 12.29 4.56
C LEU A 193 9.47 13.12 3.46
N ASN A 194 9.93 14.34 3.19
CA ASN A 194 9.39 15.18 2.12
C ASN A 194 9.69 14.62 0.73
N ILE A 195 10.90 14.10 0.52
CA ILE A 195 11.27 13.41 -0.73
C ILE A 195 10.35 12.20 -0.95
N LEU A 196 10.19 11.34 0.07
CA LEU A 196 9.33 10.16 -0.02
C LEU A 196 7.87 10.57 -0.29
N LEU A 197 7.37 11.62 0.33
CA LEU A 197 6.01 12.13 0.10
C LEU A 197 5.74 12.49 -1.37
N LYS A 198 6.76 12.98 -2.11
CA LYS A 198 6.63 13.32 -3.53
C LYS A 198 6.41 12.09 -4.41
N PHE A 199 7.07 10.98 -4.12
CA PHE A 199 7.05 9.77 -4.95
C PHE A 199 6.11 8.68 -4.44
N PHE A 200 5.74 8.72 -3.16
CA PHE A 200 4.89 7.75 -2.49
C PHE A 200 3.43 8.20 -2.54
N VAL A 201 2.80 7.97 -3.70
CA VAL A 201 1.49 8.53 -4.04
C VAL A 201 0.42 7.45 -3.97
N LYS A 202 -0.77 7.83 -3.49
CA LYS A 202 -1.98 7.02 -3.56
C LYS A 202 -2.71 7.31 -4.86
N ASP A 203 -3.05 6.25 -5.60
CA ASP A 203 -3.97 6.33 -6.73
C ASP A 203 -5.17 5.41 -6.49
N ASN A 204 -6.34 6.00 -6.29
CA ASN A 204 -7.60 5.29 -6.08
C ASN A 204 -8.19 4.67 -7.36
N ARG A 205 -7.62 4.95 -8.55
CA ARG A 205 -8.05 4.35 -9.84
C ARG A 205 -7.24 3.12 -10.24
N TYR A 206 -6.22 2.75 -9.46
CA TYR A 206 -5.42 1.54 -9.68
C TYR A 206 -4.78 1.54 -11.08
N SER A 207 -4.16 2.66 -11.48
CA SER A 207 -3.35 2.72 -12.70
C SER A 207 -1.99 2.04 -12.47
N CYS A 208 -1.31 1.61 -13.54
CA CYS A 208 0.00 0.93 -13.50
C CYS A 208 1.15 1.72 -12.81
N SER A 209 0.89 2.92 -12.29
CA SER A 209 1.83 3.79 -11.55
C SER A 209 2.27 3.24 -10.19
N GLY A 210 1.64 2.17 -9.68
CA GLY A 210 1.93 1.60 -8.36
C GLY A 210 3.33 1.00 -8.17
N GLN A 211 4.09 0.70 -9.23
CA GLN A 211 5.40 0.02 -9.13
C GLN A 211 6.41 0.74 -8.24
N LEU A 212 6.60 2.05 -8.46
CA LEU A 212 7.52 2.86 -7.67
C LEU A 212 7.03 2.99 -6.22
N SER A 213 5.71 3.18 -6.03
CA SER A 213 5.15 3.25 -4.69
C SER A 213 5.34 1.94 -3.92
N TYR A 214 5.23 0.78 -4.58
CA TYR A 214 5.50 -0.51 -3.96
C TYR A 214 6.98 -0.71 -3.58
N SER A 215 7.92 -0.26 -4.42
CA SER A 215 9.35 -0.33 -4.07
C SER A 215 9.70 0.61 -2.90
N LEU A 216 8.95 1.70 -2.73
CA LEU A 216 9.19 2.68 -1.65
C LEU A 216 8.61 2.30 -0.29
N MET A 217 7.73 1.29 -0.19
CA MET A 217 7.06 0.94 1.06
C MET A 217 8.03 0.70 2.23
N LEU A 218 9.08 -0.12 2.03
CA LEU A 218 10.05 -0.45 3.08
C LEU A 218 10.89 0.76 3.51
N HIS A 219 11.21 1.65 2.56
CA HIS A 219 11.93 2.88 2.87
C HIS A 219 11.05 3.85 3.68
N VAL A 220 9.75 3.94 3.38
CA VAL A 220 8.79 4.73 4.16
C VAL A 220 8.63 4.17 5.56
N GLU A 221 8.50 2.85 5.72
CA GLU A 221 8.44 2.19 7.04
C GLU A 221 9.67 2.53 7.89
N THR A 222 10.86 2.40 7.29
CA THR A 222 12.13 2.69 7.97
C THR A 222 12.24 4.16 8.37
N ALA A 223 11.97 5.08 7.44
CA ALA A 223 12.02 6.51 7.70
C ALA A 223 11.03 6.93 8.81
N LEU A 224 9.79 6.42 8.77
CA LEU A 224 8.79 6.69 9.81
C LEU A 224 9.18 6.10 11.17
N SER A 225 9.81 4.92 11.20
CA SER A 225 10.35 4.32 12.42
C SER A 225 11.42 5.21 13.05
N HIS A 226 12.35 5.76 12.26
CA HIS A 226 13.30 6.76 12.74
C HIS A 226 12.59 8.02 13.24
N ALA A 227 11.60 8.52 12.50
CA ALA A 227 10.92 9.77 12.83
C ALA A 227 10.03 9.68 14.08
N SER A 228 9.65 8.48 14.49
CA SER A 228 8.92 8.21 15.74
C SER A 228 9.79 8.31 16.99
N ARG A 229 11.12 8.25 16.85
CA ARG A 229 12.08 8.31 17.97
C ARG A 229 12.50 9.74 18.33
N ILE A 230 12.23 10.70 17.45
CA ILE A 230 12.59 12.11 17.63
C ILE A 230 11.44 12.85 18.33
N SER A 231 11.72 13.56 19.43
CA SER A 231 10.69 14.15 20.30
C SER A 231 10.07 15.48 19.82
N ARG A 232 10.54 16.05 18.70
CA ARG A 232 9.98 17.29 18.12
C ARG A 232 8.98 16.96 17.00
N ASP A 233 7.79 17.51 17.13
CA ASP A 233 6.56 17.05 16.46
C ASP A 233 6.09 17.95 15.31
N ASP A 234 7.02 18.55 14.57
CA ASP A 234 6.70 19.59 13.59
C ASP A 234 6.24 19.03 12.22
N HIS A 235 6.05 17.71 12.10
CA HIS A 235 5.83 17.02 10.81
C HIS A 235 4.58 16.13 10.80
N HIS A 236 3.59 16.45 11.65
CA HIS A 236 2.33 15.70 11.72
C HIS A 236 1.69 15.47 10.35
N LEU A 237 1.63 16.49 9.50
CA LEU A 237 1.00 16.39 8.20
C LEU A 237 1.74 15.43 7.24
N THR A 238 3.06 15.60 7.10
CA THR A 238 3.90 14.73 6.25
C THR A 238 3.82 13.28 6.73
N LYS A 239 3.96 13.05 8.04
CA LYS A 239 3.83 11.72 8.64
C LYS A 239 2.43 11.13 8.41
N ALA A 240 1.37 11.92 8.60
CA ALA A 240 0.00 11.47 8.39
C ALA A 240 -0.25 11.05 6.93
N ARG A 241 0.24 11.83 5.95
CA ARG A 241 0.17 11.46 4.53
C ARG A 241 0.94 10.18 4.23
N LEU A 242 2.16 10.03 4.71
CA LEU A 242 2.96 8.81 4.48
C LEU A 242 2.31 7.57 5.10
N TYR A 243 1.82 7.66 6.34
CA TYR A 243 1.10 6.57 6.99
C TYR A 243 -0.23 6.23 6.29
N GLU A 244 -0.94 7.23 5.75
CA GLU A 244 -2.17 7.03 4.97
C GLU A 244 -1.92 6.22 3.70
N VAL A 245 -0.93 6.62 2.90
CA VAL A 245 -0.55 5.92 1.68
C VAL A 245 0.00 4.52 2.00
N LEU A 246 0.83 4.39 3.04
CA LEU A 246 1.40 3.11 3.46
C LEU A 246 0.29 2.11 3.85
N GLY A 247 -0.65 2.56 4.66
CA GLY A 247 -1.83 1.79 5.04
C GLY A 247 -2.66 1.36 3.84
N PHE A 248 -2.93 2.29 2.91
CA PHE A 248 -3.63 1.98 1.66
C PHE A 248 -2.89 0.91 0.84
N LEU A 249 -1.58 1.06 0.60
CA LEU A 249 -0.80 0.10 -0.20
C LEU A 249 -0.70 -1.28 0.45
N TYR A 250 -0.69 -1.39 1.78
CA TYR A 250 -0.80 -2.70 2.43
C TYR A 250 -2.12 -3.41 2.10
N THR A 251 -3.24 -2.67 2.02
CA THR A 251 -4.51 -3.27 1.59
C THR A 251 -4.45 -3.73 0.13
N GLN A 252 -3.69 -3.03 -0.72
CA GLN A 252 -3.49 -3.40 -2.12
C GLN A 252 -2.71 -4.71 -2.27
N ARG A 253 -1.64 -4.90 -1.49
CA ARG A 253 -0.81 -6.12 -1.52
C ARG A 253 -1.41 -7.32 -0.78
N GLY A 254 -2.64 -7.17 -0.27
CA GLY A 254 -3.27 -8.22 0.53
C GLY A 254 -2.75 -8.38 1.95
N MET A 255 -1.90 -7.47 2.41
CA MET A 255 -1.33 -7.46 3.75
C MET A 255 -2.19 -6.64 4.72
N ALA A 256 -3.51 -6.76 4.62
CA ALA A 256 -4.46 -5.88 5.33
C ALA A 256 -4.31 -5.91 6.86
N ALA A 257 -3.80 -7.00 7.44
CA ALA A 257 -3.49 -7.07 8.87
C ALA A 257 -2.43 -6.03 9.30
N LYS A 258 -1.53 -5.61 8.40
CA LYS A 258 -0.53 -4.57 8.65
C LYS A 258 -1.05 -3.16 8.36
N ALA A 259 -2.19 -3.01 7.67
CA ALA A 259 -2.70 -1.71 7.23
C ALA A 259 -3.29 -0.87 8.37
N GLU A 260 -3.96 -1.49 9.34
CA GLU A 260 -4.72 -0.80 10.38
C GLU A 260 -3.84 0.09 11.28
N GLY A 261 -2.64 -0.39 11.67
CA GLY A 261 -1.72 0.35 12.54
C GLY A 261 -1.28 1.70 11.96
N PRO A 262 -0.69 1.74 10.75
CA PRO A 262 -0.41 2.96 10.00
C PRO A 262 -1.62 3.89 9.89
N LEU A 263 -2.79 3.39 9.50
CA LEU A 263 -3.98 4.22 9.30
C LEU A 263 -4.49 4.85 10.60
N ARG A 264 -4.44 4.12 11.73
CA ARG A 264 -4.77 4.68 13.05
C ARG A 264 -3.76 5.76 13.47
N MET A 265 -2.48 5.58 13.16
CA MET A 265 -1.47 6.60 13.42
C MET A 265 -1.70 7.85 12.56
N ALA A 266 -1.99 7.69 11.27
CA ALA A 266 -2.33 8.80 10.37
C ALA A 266 -3.52 9.61 10.89
N LYS A 267 -4.59 8.92 11.31
CA LYS A 267 -5.79 9.54 11.88
C LYS A 267 -5.44 10.36 13.13
N ARG A 268 -4.68 9.76 14.06
CA ARG A 268 -4.26 10.41 15.31
C ARG A 268 -3.46 11.68 15.04
N LEU A 269 -2.42 11.60 14.20
CA LEU A 269 -1.56 12.74 13.88
C LEU A 269 -2.35 13.91 13.27
N LEU A 270 -3.37 13.61 12.45
CA LEU A 270 -4.22 14.64 11.86
C LEU A 270 -5.20 15.26 12.86
N GLU A 271 -5.75 14.46 13.77
CA GLU A 271 -6.62 14.93 14.84
C GLU A 271 -5.85 15.76 15.87
N ASP A 272 -4.61 15.37 16.17
CA ASP A 272 -3.69 16.13 17.03
C ASP A 272 -3.32 17.47 16.38
N LEU A 273 -3.02 17.48 15.07
CA LEU A 273 -2.77 18.71 14.30
C LEU A 273 -3.96 19.69 14.33
N ALA A 274 -5.19 19.17 14.35
CA ALA A 274 -6.41 19.96 14.37
C ALA A 274 -6.98 20.22 15.78
N GLU A 275 -6.24 19.84 16.84
CA GLU A 275 -6.65 19.99 18.24
C GLU A 275 -8.05 19.42 18.51
N VAL A 276 -8.33 18.25 17.94
CA VAL A 276 -9.58 17.51 18.16
C VAL A 276 -9.42 16.65 19.41
N THR A 277 -10.12 16.98 20.50
CA THR A 277 -10.02 16.18 21.73
C THR A 277 -11.00 15.00 21.73
N LEU A 278 -10.59 13.89 22.35
CA LEU A 278 -11.41 12.69 22.57
C LEU A 278 -12.70 12.99 23.36
N LYS A 279 -12.70 14.04 24.21
CA LYS A 279 -13.87 14.47 24.99
C LYS A 279 -14.89 15.22 24.14
N GLU A 280 -14.48 16.13 23.25
CA GLU A 280 -15.42 16.81 22.34
C GLU A 280 -16.08 15.81 21.36
N SER A 281 -15.35 14.74 21.02
CA SER A 281 -15.84 13.62 20.21
C SER A 281 -16.85 12.71 20.94
N GLY A 282 -16.98 12.82 22.27
CA GLY A 282 -17.82 11.96 23.12
C GLY A 282 -18.77 12.68 24.09
N GLU A 283 -18.61 13.99 24.34
CA GLU A 283 -19.45 14.80 25.23
C GLU A 283 -20.55 15.58 24.48
N ALA A 284 -20.36 15.86 23.18
CA ALA A 284 -21.48 16.24 22.30
C ALA A 284 -22.55 15.12 22.18
N VAL A 285 -22.23 13.91 22.66
CA VAL A 285 -22.92 12.64 22.41
C VAL A 285 -23.80 12.16 23.58
N ARG A 286 -23.73 12.76 24.78
CA ARG A 286 -24.47 12.23 25.96
C ARG A 286 -25.83 12.89 26.26
N GLY A 287 -26.23 13.87 25.48
CA GLY A 287 -27.50 14.57 25.68
C GLY A 287 -28.58 14.12 24.70
N GLN A 288 -29.14 12.92 24.86
CA GLN A 288 -30.54 12.51 24.57
C GLN A 288 -30.66 11.06 24.05
N THR A 289 -31.41 10.26 24.83
CA THR A 289 -32.15 9.00 24.56
C THR A 289 -31.54 7.88 23.68
N PRO A 290 -31.46 6.62 24.19
CA PRO A 290 -30.94 5.49 23.42
C PRO A 290 -32.01 4.87 22.51
N GLY A 291 -31.86 5.08 21.21
CA GLY A 291 -32.65 4.47 20.13
C GLY A 291 -32.71 5.41 18.93
N ASP A 292 -32.15 5.00 17.78
CA ASP A 292 -32.00 5.77 16.51
C ASP A 292 -31.01 6.96 16.47
N THR A 293 -30.21 7.20 17.53
CA THR A 293 -29.30 8.37 17.60
C THR A 293 -27.94 8.21 16.92
N ALA A 294 -27.50 6.99 16.59
CA ALA A 294 -26.14 6.76 16.07
C ALA A 294 -25.85 7.52 14.75
N GLY A 295 -26.83 7.61 13.84
CA GLY A 295 -26.67 8.37 12.59
C GLY A 295 -26.61 9.89 12.79
N VAL A 296 -27.30 10.40 13.81
CA VAL A 296 -27.31 11.84 14.17
C VAL A 296 -26.00 12.24 14.85
N GLU A 297 -25.44 11.35 15.67
CA GLU A 297 -24.15 11.55 16.35
C GLU A 297 -22.98 11.68 15.37
N VAL A 298 -22.94 10.82 14.34
CA VAL A 298 -21.87 10.86 13.31
C VAL A 298 -21.98 12.13 12.45
N ASP A 299 -23.18 12.59 12.14
CA ASP A 299 -23.39 13.83 11.38
C ASP A 299 -22.93 15.08 12.17
N GLN A 300 -23.24 15.14 13.47
CA GLN A 300 -22.74 16.22 14.34
C GLN A 300 -21.22 16.19 14.47
N GLN A 301 -20.63 15.00 14.63
CA GLN A 301 -19.18 14.82 14.68
C GLN A 301 -18.52 15.27 13.37
N ALA A 302 -19.10 14.93 12.21
CA ALA A 302 -18.59 15.34 10.91
C ALA A 302 -18.56 16.87 10.76
N ARG A 303 -19.60 17.58 11.22
CA ARG A 303 -19.64 19.06 11.20
C ARG A 303 -18.55 19.69 12.06
N LEU A 304 -18.39 19.21 13.30
CA LEU A 304 -17.34 19.70 14.21
C LEU A 304 -15.94 19.46 13.63
N LEU A 305 -15.71 18.25 13.10
CA LEU A 305 -14.43 17.90 12.47
C LEU A 305 -14.15 18.77 11.25
N PHE A 306 -15.16 19.00 10.40
CA PHE A 306 -15.01 19.88 9.24
C PHE A 306 -14.53 21.27 9.66
N GLU A 307 -15.15 21.88 10.67
CA GLU A 307 -14.77 23.20 11.15
C GLU A 307 -13.34 23.23 11.70
N LYS A 308 -12.98 22.28 12.57
CA LYS A 308 -11.62 22.22 13.16
C LYS A 308 -10.54 21.97 12.11
N LEU A 309 -10.75 21.00 11.22
CA LEU A 309 -9.79 20.66 10.17
C LEU A 309 -9.63 21.79 9.15
N THR A 310 -10.72 22.48 8.82
CA THR A 310 -10.68 23.66 7.94
C THR A 310 -9.86 24.79 8.58
N LEU A 311 -10.11 25.10 9.86
CA LEU A 311 -9.36 26.12 10.59
C LEU A 311 -7.87 25.77 10.71
N ALA A 312 -7.56 24.51 11.01
CA ALA A 312 -6.18 24.03 11.05
C ALA A 312 -5.51 24.15 9.66
N GLY A 313 -6.24 23.81 8.60
CA GLY A 313 -5.77 23.94 7.22
C GLY A 313 -5.45 25.38 6.85
N GLN A 314 -6.33 26.33 7.22
CA GLN A 314 -6.14 27.76 6.95
C GLN A 314 -4.95 28.37 7.70
N ARG A 315 -4.51 27.77 8.82
CA ARG A 315 -3.31 28.19 9.57
C ARG A 315 -2.01 27.70 8.93
N LEU A 316 -2.07 26.69 8.06
CA LEU A 316 -0.87 26.17 7.39
C LEU A 316 -0.35 27.18 6.35
N PRO A 317 0.98 27.33 6.22
CA PRO A 317 1.59 28.20 5.23
C PRO A 317 1.24 27.85 3.77
N ASP A 318 1.14 28.88 2.92
CA ASP A 318 0.77 28.76 1.49
C ASP A 318 1.73 27.89 0.67
N ASN A 319 3.01 27.84 1.05
CA ASN A 319 4.00 27.01 0.37
C ASN A 319 3.69 25.52 0.51
N VAL A 320 3.09 25.07 1.62
CA VAL A 320 2.68 23.67 1.80
C VAL A 320 1.72 23.25 0.68
N TYR A 321 0.71 24.07 0.41
CA TYR A 321 -0.29 23.80 -0.61
C TYR A 321 0.26 23.95 -2.03
N SER A 322 1.10 24.96 -2.24
CA SER A 322 1.76 25.18 -3.52
C SER A 322 2.66 23.99 -3.88
N GLU A 323 3.43 23.48 -2.92
CA GLU A 323 4.26 22.29 -3.09
C GLU A 323 3.41 21.04 -3.34
N ILE A 324 2.31 20.84 -2.62
CA ILE A 324 1.39 19.71 -2.86
C ILE A 324 0.87 19.72 -4.30
N LEU A 325 0.49 20.88 -4.81
CA LEU A 325 -0.04 21.01 -6.18
C LEU A 325 1.06 20.86 -7.24
N LEU A 326 2.20 21.53 -7.06
CA LEU A 326 3.32 21.47 -8.02
C LEU A 326 3.96 20.09 -8.09
N ASN A 327 3.98 19.33 -7.00
CA ASN A 327 4.52 17.97 -6.98
C ASN A 327 3.56 16.92 -7.59
N LYS A 328 2.34 17.30 -8.02
CA LYS A 328 1.46 16.36 -8.72
C LYS A 328 2.07 15.94 -10.05
N VAL A 329 2.08 14.65 -10.30
CA VAL A 329 2.45 14.06 -11.59
C VAL A 329 1.18 13.59 -12.28
N LEU A 330 0.95 14.06 -13.50
CA LEU A 330 -0.20 13.64 -14.29
C LEU A 330 0.07 12.26 -14.89
N VAL A 331 -0.84 11.32 -14.66
CA VAL A 331 -0.84 10.03 -15.35
C VAL A 331 -1.69 10.11 -16.62
N ASP A 332 -1.49 9.18 -17.56
CA ASP A 332 -2.19 9.16 -18.85
C ASP A 332 -3.73 9.20 -18.71
N GLN A 333 -4.27 8.63 -17.62
CA GLN A 333 -5.70 8.69 -17.28
C GLN A 333 -6.15 10.10 -16.88
N ASP A 334 -5.31 10.87 -16.16
CA ASP A 334 -5.60 12.27 -15.83
C ASP A 334 -5.67 13.10 -17.11
N ILE A 335 -4.68 12.94 -17.98
CA ILE A 335 -4.57 13.67 -19.26
C ILE A 335 -5.79 13.39 -20.14
N GLU A 336 -6.16 12.11 -20.31
CA GLU A 336 -7.32 11.75 -21.12
C GLU A 336 -8.62 12.35 -20.55
N MET A 337 -8.85 12.22 -19.25
CA MET A 337 -10.03 12.80 -18.62
C MET A 337 -10.05 14.33 -18.80
N PHE A 338 -8.90 14.99 -18.66
CA PHE A 338 -8.79 16.43 -18.89
C PHE A 338 -9.14 16.78 -20.34
N HIS A 339 -8.69 16.00 -21.32
CA HIS A 339 -9.05 16.21 -22.74
C HIS A 339 -10.52 15.98 -23.00
N ARG A 340 -11.13 14.94 -22.43
CA ARG A 340 -12.57 14.69 -22.55
C ARG A 340 -13.39 15.86 -21.97
N LYS A 341 -12.93 16.47 -20.88
CA LYS A 341 -13.61 17.59 -20.22
C LYS A 341 -13.43 18.94 -20.91
N THR A 342 -12.23 19.21 -21.45
CA THR A 342 -11.86 20.55 -21.95
C THR A 342 -11.73 20.65 -23.46
N GLY A 343 -11.68 19.52 -24.18
CA GLY A 343 -11.38 19.43 -25.61
C GLY A 343 -9.88 19.30 -25.92
N ALA A 344 -9.52 19.37 -27.22
CA ALA A 344 -8.16 19.13 -27.75
C ALA A 344 -7.14 20.29 -27.50
N GLY A 345 -7.31 21.07 -26.43
CA GLY A 345 -6.58 22.32 -26.20
C GLY A 345 -5.36 22.23 -25.28
N LEU A 346 -5.21 21.17 -24.48
CA LEU A 346 -4.16 21.04 -23.46
C LEU A 346 -2.88 20.30 -23.93
N ASP A 347 -2.96 19.59 -25.05
CA ASP A 347 -1.97 18.60 -25.53
C ASP A 347 -0.53 19.11 -25.70
N LYS A 348 -0.33 20.40 -26.00
CA LYS A 348 1.02 20.92 -26.32
C LYS A 348 1.80 21.42 -25.11
N SER A 349 1.17 21.54 -23.95
CA SER A 349 1.75 22.21 -22.77
C SER A 349 1.96 21.32 -21.56
N LEU A 350 1.32 20.14 -21.48
CA LEU A 350 1.48 19.21 -20.36
C LEU A 350 2.60 18.23 -20.69
N GLY A 351 3.71 18.30 -19.95
CA GLY A 351 4.84 17.39 -20.12
C GLY A 351 4.56 16.04 -19.49
N ASP A 352 4.97 14.95 -20.14
CA ASP A 352 4.78 13.59 -19.64
C ASP A 352 5.54 13.35 -18.34
N LYS A 353 4.81 12.86 -17.31
CA LYS A 353 5.38 12.23 -16.09
C LYS A 353 6.38 13.09 -15.30
N GLN A 354 6.29 14.41 -15.40
CA GLN A 354 7.03 15.35 -14.56
C GLN A 354 6.09 16.09 -13.59
N PRO A 355 6.61 16.61 -12.47
CA PRO A 355 5.89 17.58 -11.64
C PRO A 355 5.41 18.78 -12.45
N LEU A 356 4.29 19.37 -12.04
CA LEU A 356 3.72 20.54 -12.70
C LEU A 356 4.62 21.77 -12.53
N SER A 357 4.88 22.47 -13.63
CA SER A 357 5.43 23.83 -13.59
C SER A 357 4.36 24.84 -13.14
N PRO A 358 4.75 25.99 -12.59
CA PRO A 358 3.80 27.04 -12.20
C PRO A 358 2.87 27.49 -13.33
N VAL A 359 3.36 27.52 -14.57
CA VAL A 359 2.58 27.90 -15.76
C VAL A 359 1.53 26.82 -16.09
N GLN A 360 1.89 25.54 -15.97
CA GLN A 360 0.95 24.44 -16.17
C GLN A 360 -0.11 24.42 -15.07
N LEU A 361 0.28 24.67 -13.81
CA LEU A 361 -0.65 24.74 -12.70
C LEU A 361 -1.71 25.84 -12.91
N ASP A 362 -1.29 27.05 -13.27
CA ASP A 362 -2.21 28.16 -13.56
C ASP A 362 -3.17 27.83 -14.72
N LEU A 363 -2.66 27.19 -15.79
CA LEU A 363 -3.50 26.71 -16.90
C LEU A 363 -4.57 25.72 -16.42
N LEU A 364 -4.19 24.72 -15.62
CA LEU A 364 -5.11 23.70 -15.09
C LEU A 364 -6.15 24.30 -14.13
N VAL A 365 -5.77 25.30 -13.33
CA VAL A 365 -6.69 26.04 -12.47
C VAL A 365 -7.73 26.81 -13.29
N ARG A 366 -7.30 27.52 -14.36
CA ARG A 366 -8.22 28.25 -15.25
C ARG A 366 -9.24 27.35 -15.94
N HIS A 367 -8.85 26.11 -16.25
CA HIS A 367 -9.74 25.11 -16.83
C HIS A 367 -10.60 24.34 -15.81
N GLY A 368 -10.49 24.65 -14.50
CA GLY A 368 -11.24 23.98 -13.44
C GLY A 368 -10.83 22.52 -13.23
N LEU A 369 -9.61 22.15 -13.62
CA LEU A 369 -9.05 20.81 -13.46
C LEU A 369 -8.27 20.67 -12.15
N ILE A 370 -7.79 21.80 -11.62
CA ILE A 370 -7.18 21.91 -10.29
C ILE A 370 -7.88 23.03 -9.52
N LEU A 371 -8.08 22.83 -8.22
CA LEU A 371 -8.64 23.84 -7.33
C LEU A 371 -7.63 24.99 -7.10
N PRO A 372 -8.08 26.25 -7.07
CA PRO A 372 -7.27 27.37 -6.59
C PRO A 372 -6.77 27.13 -5.16
N LEU A 373 -5.63 27.73 -4.81
CA LEU A 373 -4.97 27.55 -3.51
C LEU A 373 -5.90 27.87 -2.34
N GLU A 374 -6.68 28.93 -2.47
CA GLU A 374 -7.62 29.44 -1.47
C GLU A 374 -8.71 28.41 -1.18
N ARG A 375 -9.22 27.75 -2.23
CA ARG A 375 -10.23 26.68 -2.11
C ARG A 375 -9.62 25.41 -1.55
N LEU A 376 -8.38 25.09 -1.93
CA LEU A 376 -7.67 23.91 -1.43
C LEU A 376 -7.47 23.96 0.09
N LYS A 377 -7.15 25.13 0.65
CA LYS A 377 -7.01 25.34 2.11
C LYS A 377 -8.27 24.96 2.89
N GLU A 378 -9.44 25.14 2.29
CA GLU A 378 -10.72 24.80 2.93
C GLU A 378 -10.99 23.31 2.96
N VAL A 379 -10.48 22.55 1.99
CA VAL A 379 -10.89 21.15 1.76
C VAL A 379 -9.81 20.12 2.05
N TYR A 380 -8.53 20.48 2.01
CA TYR A 380 -7.42 19.51 2.02
C TYR A 380 -7.35 18.64 3.28
N LEU A 381 -7.33 19.24 4.48
CA LEU A 381 -7.28 18.47 5.73
C LEU A 381 -8.59 17.70 6.01
N PRO A 382 -9.79 18.27 5.80
CA PRO A 382 -11.03 17.51 5.82
C PRO A 382 -11.00 16.30 4.88
N GLU A 383 -10.58 16.49 3.62
CA GLU A 383 -10.48 15.41 2.63
C GLU A 383 -9.44 14.35 3.05
N LEU A 384 -8.31 14.76 3.62
CA LEU A 384 -7.32 13.83 4.13
C LEU A 384 -7.90 12.94 5.24
N HIS A 385 -8.67 13.52 6.16
CA HIS A 385 -9.34 12.75 7.21
C HIS A 385 -10.35 11.77 6.64
N VAL A 386 -11.14 12.20 5.65
CA VAL A 386 -12.05 11.32 4.90
C VAL A 386 -11.28 10.15 4.27
N SER A 387 -10.17 10.44 3.58
CA SER A 387 -9.32 9.43 2.92
C SER A 387 -8.78 8.39 3.89
N ILE A 388 -8.30 8.84 5.06
CA ILE A 388 -7.80 7.98 6.14
C ILE A 388 -8.93 7.13 6.71
N SER A 389 -10.06 7.75 7.08
CA SER A 389 -11.19 7.10 7.72
C SER A 389 -11.85 6.07 6.80
N TYR A 390 -11.99 6.38 5.51
CA TYR A 390 -12.43 5.44 4.48
C TYR A 390 -11.50 4.22 4.39
N SER A 391 -10.19 4.46 4.30
CA SER A 391 -9.20 3.40 4.14
C SER A 391 -9.12 2.52 5.40
N LEU A 392 -9.19 3.14 6.59
CA LEU A 392 -9.23 2.45 7.88
C LEU A 392 -10.49 1.59 8.01
N GLY A 393 -11.66 2.15 7.73
CA GLY A 393 -12.92 1.41 7.79
C GLY A 393 -12.95 0.21 6.84
N ARG A 394 -12.40 0.36 5.64
CA ARG A 394 -12.26 -0.73 4.65
C ARG A 394 -11.41 -1.90 5.13
N CYS A 395 -10.53 -1.73 6.13
CA CYS A 395 -9.78 -2.84 6.73
C CYS A 395 -10.69 -3.96 7.26
N TYR A 396 -11.92 -3.62 7.66
CA TYR A 396 -12.93 -4.59 8.08
C TYR A 396 -13.16 -5.66 7.00
N PHE A 397 -13.37 -5.26 5.75
CA PHE A 397 -13.70 -6.19 4.67
C PHE A 397 -12.54 -7.14 4.31
N TYR A 398 -11.30 -6.74 4.58
CA TYR A 398 -10.11 -7.56 4.28
C TYR A 398 -9.73 -8.50 5.43
N THR A 399 -10.20 -8.22 6.65
CA THR A 399 -9.86 -8.97 7.87
C THR A 399 -11.09 -9.36 8.68
N LYS A 400 -12.22 -9.65 7.99
CA LYS A 400 -13.50 -9.98 8.63
C LYS A 400 -13.38 -11.01 9.76
N GLU A 401 -12.60 -12.05 9.54
CA GLU A 401 -12.36 -13.14 10.50
C GLU A 401 -11.84 -12.64 11.86
N LYS A 402 -11.00 -11.59 11.86
CA LYS A 402 -10.52 -10.93 13.09
C LYS A 402 -11.65 -10.27 13.88
N TYR A 403 -12.68 -9.79 13.19
CA TYR A 403 -13.78 -9.02 13.77
C TYR A 403 -15.03 -9.84 14.07
N ASN A 404 -15.08 -11.12 13.68
CA ASN A 404 -16.17 -12.03 14.03
C ASN A 404 -16.38 -12.18 15.55
N THR A 405 -15.33 -11.98 16.34
CA THR A 405 -15.38 -12.04 17.82
C THR A 405 -15.10 -10.68 18.49
N ASN A 406 -14.92 -9.61 17.71
CA ASN A 406 -14.59 -8.27 18.19
C ASN A 406 -15.61 -7.24 17.67
N GLU A 407 -16.81 -7.28 18.25
CA GLU A 407 -17.92 -6.38 17.91
C GLU A 407 -17.64 -4.91 18.18
N GLU A 408 -16.80 -4.59 19.17
CA GLU A 408 -16.38 -3.20 19.43
C GLU A 408 -15.47 -2.70 18.30
N GLY A 409 -14.47 -3.50 17.90
CA GLY A 409 -13.60 -3.18 16.78
C GLY A 409 -14.35 -3.08 15.45
N LYS A 410 -15.33 -3.96 15.21
CA LYS A 410 -16.23 -3.88 14.05
C LYS A 410 -16.98 -2.55 14.03
N ARG A 411 -17.60 -2.17 15.15
CA ARG A 411 -18.34 -0.90 15.28
C ARG A 411 -17.46 0.32 15.08
N ASP A 412 -16.23 0.31 15.59
CA ASP A 412 -15.25 1.40 15.39
C ASP A 412 -14.92 1.60 13.90
N LEU A 413 -14.67 0.51 13.17
CA LEU A 413 -14.39 0.57 11.72
C LEU A 413 -15.61 0.98 10.90
N VAL A 414 -16.81 0.52 11.28
CA VAL A 414 -18.07 0.97 10.66
C VAL A 414 -18.26 2.47 10.85
N ARG A 415 -18.07 2.97 12.07
CA ARG A 415 -18.15 4.40 12.38
C ARG A 415 -17.15 5.22 11.55
N CYS A 416 -15.95 4.69 11.28
CA CYS A 416 -14.99 5.36 10.39
C CYS A 416 -15.53 5.51 8.96
N MET A 417 -16.24 4.51 8.42
CA MET A 417 -16.86 4.60 7.09
C MET A 417 -18.01 5.60 7.06
N GLU A 418 -18.87 5.60 8.09
CA GLU A 418 -19.97 6.56 8.20
C GLU A 418 -19.45 7.99 8.36
N LEU A 419 -18.41 8.17 9.17
CA LEU A 419 -17.77 9.46 9.38
C LEU A 419 -17.14 9.99 8.09
N ALA A 420 -16.43 9.14 7.35
CA ALA A 420 -15.85 9.50 6.05
C ALA A 420 -16.93 9.99 5.07
N TYR A 421 -18.06 9.30 4.98
CA TYR A 421 -19.15 9.69 4.09
C TYR A 421 -19.80 11.01 4.51
N ASN A 422 -20.13 11.18 5.79
CA ASN A 422 -20.78 12.39 6.29
C ASN A 422 -19.85 13.60 6.24
N LEU A 423 -18.57 13.44 6.56
CA LEU A 423 -17.58 14.50 6.43
C LEU A 423 -17.39 14.90 4.95
N ALA A 424 -17.37 13.94 4.02
CA ALA A 424 -17.29 14.24 2.59
C ALA A 424 -18.52 15.03 2.09
N LYS A 425 -19.73 14.65 2.55
CA LYS A 425 -20.96 15.41 2.28
C LYS A 425 -20.92 16.81 2.88
N GLU A 426 -20.34 16.96 4.06
CA GLU A 426 -20.20 18.26 4.72
C GLU A 426 -19.25 19.17 3.93
N ILE A 427 -18.13 18.64 3.44
CA ILE A 427 -17.22 19.36 2.52
C ILE A 427 -18.01 19.86 1.31
N HIS A 428 -18.75 18.98 0.63
CA HIS A 428 -19.54 19.34 -0.54
C HIS A 428 -20.62 20.38 -0.22
N ARG A 429 -21.35 20.23 0.89
CA ARG A 429 -22.39 21.16 1.33
C ARG A 429 -21.87 22.56 1.61
N ARG A 430 -20.68 22.68 2.24
CA ARG A 430 -20.12 23.96 2.69
C ARG A 430 -19.29 24.66 1.62
N THR A 431 -18.67 23.89 0.72
CA THR A 431 -17.72 24.42 -0.26
C THR A 431 -18.19 24.26 -1.71
N GLY A 432 -19.25 23.49 -1.97
CA GLY A 432 -19.65 23.10 -3.32
C GLY A 432 -18.69 22.13 -4.01
N ILE A 433 -17.60 21.70 -3.36
CA ILE A 433 -16.59 20.82 -3.94
C ILE A 433 -16.92 19.38 -3.55
N ALA A 434 -17.24 18.53 -4.54
CA ALA A 434 -17.37 17.10 -4.31
C ALA A 434 -15.98 16.45 -4.30
N VAL A 435 -15.63 15.78 -3.21
CA VAL A 435 -14.38 14.99 -3.12
C VAL A 435 -14.65 13.55 -3.53
N ILE A 436 -13.72 12.92 -4.25
CA ILE A 436 -13.90 11.55 -4.79
C ILE A 436 -14.23 10.53 -3.71
N HIS A 437 -13.73 10.76 -2.49
CA HIS A 437 -14.00 9.89 -1.37
C HIS A 437 -15.47 9.89 -0.92
N GLN A 438 -16.29 10.90 -1.27
CA GLN A 438 -17.75 10.83 -1.10
C GLN A 438 -18.33 9.67 -1.92
N TYR A 439 -17.98 9.64 -3.21
CA TYR A 439 -18.38 8.59 -4.14
C TYR A 439 -17.83 7.22 -3.73
N LEU A 440 -16.54 7.15 -3.41
CA LEU A 440 -15.89 5.89 -3.03
C LEU A 440 -16.42 5.32 -1.72
N THR A 441 -16.69 6.16 -0.71
CA THR A 441 -17.18 5.69 0.59
C THR A 441 -18.60 5.14 0.48
N GLU A 442 -19.47 5.78 -0.31
CA GLU A 442 -20.80 5.22 -0.58
C GLU A 442 -20.67 3.90 -1.33
N ARG A 443 -20.02 3.92 -2.51
CA ARG A 443 -19.93 2.78 -3.43
C ARG A 443 -19.23 1.58 -2.82
N ASN A 444 -18.06 1.77 -2.20
CA ASN A 444 -17.19 0.67 -1.79
C ASN A 444 -17.24 0.37 -0.29
N ALA A 445 -17.90 1.19 0.53
CA ALA A 445 -17.92 0.98 1.98
C ALA A 445 -19.35 0.82 2.50
N LEU A 446 -20.18 1.86 2.43
CA LEU A 446 -21.52 1.82 3.03
C LEU A 446 -22.46 0.85 2.32
N LEU A 447 -22.48 0.86 0.98
CA LEU A 447 -23.30 -0.10 0.21
C LEU A 447 -22.77 -1.53 0.36
N TYR A 448 -21.47 -1.72 0.46
CA TYR A 448 -20.88 -3.03 0.80
C TYR A 448 -21.32 -3.54 2.17
N LEU A 449 -21.33 -2.68 3.19
CA LEU A 449 -21.78 -3.03 4.53
C LEU A 449 -23.26 -3.44 4.54
N ARG A 450 -24.09 -2.84 3.68
CA ARG A 450 -25.50 -3.23 3.50
C ARG A 450 -25.66 -4.64 2.92
N LEU A 451 -24.74 -5.08 2.08
CA LEU A 451 -24.76 -6.41 1.46
C LEU A 451 -24.23 -7.53 2.39
N GLU A 452 -23.69 -7.18 3.56
CA GLU A 452 -23.26 -8.20 4.55
C GLU A 452 -24.45 -9.03 5.03
N GLU A 453 -24.28 -10.36 4.99
CA GLU A 453 -25.30 -11.34 5.34
C GLU A 453 -25.35 -11.64 6.84
N GLN A 454 -24.22 -11.44 7.53
CA GLN A 454 -24.08 -11.78 8.94
C GLN A 454 -25.13 -11.02 9.78
N ASP A 455 -25.81 -11.75 10.66
CA ASP A 455 -26.80 -11.23 11.61
C ASP A 455 -28.09 -10.64 10.97
N LYS A 456 -28.36 -10.90 9.68
CA LYS A 456 -29.59 -10.48 8.99
C LYS A 456 -30.48 -11.66 8.64
N ASP A 457 -31.79 -11.48 8.82
CA ASP A 457 -32.76 -12.39 8.21
C ASP A 457 -32.93 -12.12 6.71
N THR A 458 -33.52 -13.07 6.00
CA THR A 458 -33.75 -13.04 4.55
C THR A 458 -34.50 -11.77 4.09
N LYS A 459 -35.47 -11.29 4.89
CA LYS A 459 -36.28 -10.10 4.52
C LYS A 459 -35.45 -8.82 4.64
N HIS A 460 -34.70 -8.68 5.72
CA HIS A 460 -33.79 -7.55 5.92
C HIS A 460 -32.69 -7.53 4.88
N LEU A 461 -32.11 -8.69 4.56
CA LEU A 461 -31.10 -8.82 3.52
C LEU A 461 -31.66 -8.42 2.14
N LYS A 462 -32.81 -8.97 1.74
CA LYS A 462 -33.47 -8.63 0.46
C LYS A 462 -33.75 -7.13 0.35
N ARG A 463 -34.23 -6.48 1.42
CA ARG A 463 -34.46 -5.03 1.48
C ARG A 463 -33.15 -4.24 1.31
N ASP A 464 -32.10 -4.60 2.04
CA ASP A 464 -30.81 -3.92 1.97
C ASP A 464 -30.14 -4.12 0.59
N THR A 465 -30.27 -5.30 -0.03
CA THR A 465 -29.77 -5.57 -1.39
C THR A 465 -30.55 -4.79 -2.45
N LEU A 466 -31.88 -4.67 -2.33
CA LEU A 466 -32.69 -3.82 -3.21
C LEU A 466 -32.30 -2.34 -3.10
N TYR A 467 -32.07 -1.85 -1.88
CA TYR A 467 -31.58 -0.49 -1.65
C TYR A 467 -30.20 -0.28 -2.30
N ALA A 468 -29.27 -1.22 -2.11
CA ALA A 468 -27.95 -1.15 -2.70
C ALA A 468 -28.02 -1.14 -4.23
N LYS A 469 -28.86 -1.99 -4.83
CA LYS A 469 -29.13 -2.03 -6.27
C LYS A 469 -29.58 -0.65 -6.79
N GLU A 470 -30.56 -0.03 -6.14
CA GLU A 470 -31.06 1.30 -6.52
C GLU A 470 -29.96 2.36 -6.44
N ARG A 471 -29.20 2.39 -5.33
CA ARG A 471 -28.10 3.35 -5.14
C ARG A 471 -26.97 3.16 -6.15
N TYR A 472 -26.56 1.93 -6.47
CA TYR A 472 -25.60 1.69 -7.55
C TYR A 472 -26.14 2.13 -8.91
N GLY A 473 -27.44 1.96 -9.17
CA GLY A 473 -28.11 2.50 -10.35
C GLY A 473 -28.01 4.03 -10.44
N VAL A 474 -28.19 4.75 -9.32
CA VAL A 474 -27.97 6.21 -9.26
C VAL A 474 -26.51 6.58 -9.52
N LEU A 475 -25.57 5.89 -8.87
CA LEU A 475 -24.13 6.13 -9.06
C LEU A 475 -23.66 5.85 -10.49
N LEU A 476 -24.30 4.92 -11.21
CA LEU A 476 -24.02 4.65 -12.62
C LEU A 476 -24.40 5.83 -13.52
N GLN A 477 -25.41 6.62 -13.12
CA GLN A 477 -25.90 7.78 -13.87
C GLN A 477 -25.25 9.10 -13.43
N ASP A 478 -24.34 9.05 -12.46
CA ASP A 478 -23.73 10.21 -11.83
C ASP A 478 -22.85 11.01 -12.81
N GLN A 479 -23.13 12.31 -12.91
CA GLN A 479 -22.45 13.25 -13.81
C GLN A 479 -21.54 14.23 -13.07
N GLU A 480 -21.45 14.15 -11.74
CA GLU A 480 -20.71 15.11 -10.94
C GLU A 480 -19.19 15.06 -11.19
N ASP A 481 -18.56 16.19 -10.92
CA ASP A 481 -17.11 16.35 -10.91
C ASP A 481 -16.55 16.09 -9.52
N TYR A 482 -15.61 15.15 -9.40
CA TYR A 482 -14.98 14.81 -8.13
C TYR A 482 -13.49 15.09 -8.12
N PHE A 483 -13.05 15.75 -7.05
CA PHE A 483 -11.66 16.11 -6.82
C PHE A 483 -10.99 15.17 -5.82
N GLU A 484 -9.70 14.95 -6.01
CA GLU A 484 -8.80 14.29 -5.07
C GLU A 484 -7.62 15.20 -4.76
N PHE A 485 -7.54 15.67 -3.51
CA PHE A 485 -6.52 16.59 -3.00
C PHE A 485 -6.30 17.77 -3.96
N GLY A 486 -7.40 18.39 -4.39
CA GLY A 486 -7.40 19.54 -5.29
C GLY A 486 -7.26 19.26 -6.78
N MET A 487 -7.15 18.01 -7.23
CA MET A 487 -7.10 17.68 -8.65
C MET A 487 -8.33 16.88 -9.07
N LEU A 488 -8.95 17.23 -10.20
CA LEU A 488 -10.07 16.48 -10.73
C LEU A 488 -9.64 15.04 -11.02
N LYS A 489 -10.44 14.06 -10.58
CA LYS A 489 -10.17 12.62 -10.75
C LYS A 489 -11.31 11.82 -11.37
N LYS A 490 -12.54 12.32 -11.28
CA LYS A 490 -13.71 11.80 -11.99
C LYS A 490 -14.51 12.98 -12.52
N SER A 491 -14.96 12.87 -13.76
CA SER A 491 -15.87 13.84 -14.38
C SER A 491 -16.88 13.08 -15.21
N GLY A 492 -18.17 13.37 -15.01
CA GLY A 492 -19.23 12.74 -15.78
C GLY A 492 -19.27 11.21 -15.65
N ARG A 493 -19.71 10.57 -16.73
CA ARG A 493 -19.69 9.11 -16.92
C ARG A 493 -18.32 8.61 -17.35
N GLU A 494 -17.42 8.51 -16.38
CA GLU A 494 -16.12 7.88 -16.55
C GLU A 494 -16.25 6.34 -16.59
N LEU A 495 -15.64 5.71 -17.61
CA LEU A 495 -15.79 4.29 -17.94
C LEU A 495 -15.37 3.35 -16.81
N TYR A 496 -14.29 3.67 -16.09
CA TYR A 496 -13.86 2.88 -14.95
C TYR A 496 -14.90 2.87 -13.83
N SER A 497 -15.43 4.04 -13.44
CA SER A 497 -16.50 4.16 -12.45
C SER A 497 -17.75 3.37 -12.85
N MET A 498 -18.15 3.43 -14.13
CA MET A 498 -19.27 2.65 -14.67
C MET A 498 -19.02 1.15 -14.55
N THR A 499 -17.83 0.69 -14.95
CA THR A 499 -17.42 -0.71 -14.89
C THR A 499 -17.53 -1.25 -13.46
N VAL A 500 -17.04 -0.49 -12.48
CA VAL A 500 -17.13 -0.87 -11.07
C VAL A 500 -18.58 -0.89 -10.57
N CYS A 501 -19.43 0.05 -10.98
CA CYS A 501 -20.85 0.05 -10.62
C CYS A 501 -21.60 -1.17 -11.20
N HIS A 502 -21.38 -1.51 -12.48
CA HIS A 502 -21.94 -2.72 -13.07
C HIS A 502 -21.50 -3.97 -12.32
N ARG A 503 -20.22 -4.08 -11.94
CA ARG A 503 -19.73 -5.17 -11.09
C ARG A 503 -20.50 -5.29 -9.77
N GLN A 504 -20.82 -4.18 -9.12
CA GLN A 504 -21.61 -4.21 -7.88
C GLN A 504 -23.07 -4.55 -8.11
N LEU A 505 -23.65 -4.11 -9.23
CA LEU A 505 -25.01 -4.50 -9.62
C LEU A 505 -25.11 -6.01 -9.85
N VAL A 506 -24.14 -6.62 -10.54
CA VAL A 506 -24.05 -8.08 -10.70
C VAL A 506 -24.06 -8.78 -9.33
N ARG A 507 -23.27 -8.29 -8.37
CA ARG A 507 -23.26 -8.83 -6.99
C ARG A 507 -24.60 -8.68 -6.28
N CYS A 508 -25.28 -7.56 -6.47
CA CYS A 508 -26.63 -7.37 -5.89
C CYS A 508 -27.61 -8.37 -6.49
N TYR A 509 -27.60 -8.57 -7.82
CA TYR A 509 -28.49 -9.53 -8.46
C TYR A 509 -28.17 -10.97 -8.10
N ASP A 510 -26.89 -11.35 -8.00
CA ASP A 510 -26.50 -12.69 -7.53
C ASP A 510 -27.10 -13.00 -6.15
N GLN A 511 -27.06 -12.03 -5.24
CA GLN A 511 -27.69 -12.16 -3.93
C GLN A 511 -29.22 -12.17 -4.02
N LEU A 512 -29.84 -11.34 -4.87
CA LEU A 512 -31.30 -11.34 -5.09
C LEU A 512 -31.82 -12.64 -5.71
N ILE A 513 -31.05 -13.29 -6.59
CA ILE A 513 -31.34 -14.61 -7.16
C ILE A 513 -31.46 -15.66 -6.05
N LYS A 514 -30.54 -15.63 -5.08
CA LYS A 514 -30.54 -16.51 -3.90
C LYS A 514 -31.69 -16.21 -2.92
N LEU A 515 -32.23 -14.99 -2.96
CA LEU A 515 -33.33 -14.51 -2.11
C LEU A 515 -34.68 -14.40 -2.85
N ALA A 516 -34.78 -14.89 -4.07
CA ALA A 516 -35.99 -14.81 -4.88
C ALA A 516 -37.08 -15.72 -4.29
N ASP A 517 -38.32 -15.21 -4.25
CA ASP A 517 -39.46 -15.96 -3.70
C ASP A 517 -40.10 -16.87 -4.77
N THR A 518 -39.80 -16.62 -6.05
CA THR A 518 -40.37 -17.34 -7.21
C THR A 518 -39.31 -17.56 -8.29
N GLU A 519 -39.50 -18.59 -9.13
CA GLU A 519 -38.62 -18.84 -10.28
C GLU A 519 -38.72 -17.73 -11.35
N ASP A 520 -39.88 -17.07 -11.50
CA ASP A 520 -40.04 -15.93 -12.42
C ASP A 520 -39.20 -14.72 -11.95
N GLU A 521 -39.22 -14.42 -10.65
CA GLU A 521 -38.39 -13.37 -10.06
C GLU A 521 -36.89 -13.70 -10.23
N LYS A 522 -36.54 -14.97 -10.02
CA LYS A 522 -35.17 -15.46 -10.21
C LYS A 522 -34.70 -15.30 -11.66
N ALA A 523 -35.52 -15.71 -12.63
CA ALA A 523 -35.22 -15.57 -14.05
C ALA A 523 -35.05 -14.09 -14.47
N ALA A 524 -35.94 -13.21 -13.98
CA ALA A 524 -35.85 -11.77 -14.26
C ALA A 524 -34.59 -11.11 -13.67
N TYR A 525 -34.17 -11.52 -12.47
CA TYR A 525 -32.91 -11.06 -11.88
C TYR A 525 -31.70 -11.60 -12.62
N PHE A 526 -31.75 -12.86 -13.07
CA PHE A 526 -30.68 -13.46 -13.86
C PHE A 526 -30.47 -12.72 -15.20
N GLU A 527 -31.54 -12.42 -15.93
CA GLU A 527 -31.47 -11.67 -17.19
C GLU A 527 -30.84 -10.28 -16.99
N GLN A 528 -31.25 -9.56 -15.96
CA GLN A 528 -30.68 -8.24 -15.62
C GLN A 528 -29.21 -8.32 -15.21
N ALA A 529 -28.84 -9.34 -14.43
CA ALA A 529 -27.46 -9.58 -14.04
C ALA A 529 -26.58 -9.88 -15.26
N GLN A 530 -27.06 -10.72 -16.18
CA GLN A 530 -26.35 -11.04 -17.42
C GLN A 530 -26.11 -9.80 -18.27
N GLN A 531 -27.09 -8.90 -18.39
CA GLN A 531 -26.92 -7.64 -19.10
C GLN A 531 -25.82 -6.76 -18.47
N HIS A 532 -25.83 -6.62 -17.14
CA HIS A 532 -24.78 -5.86 -16.46
C HIS A 532 -23.41 -6.53 -16.52
N CYS A 533 -23.33 -7.86 -16.56
CA CYS A 533 -22.08 -8.58 -16.82
C CYS A 533 -21.50 -8.21 -18.19
N ARG A 534 -22.34 -8.20 -19.24
CA ARG A 534 -21.91 -7.82 -20.61
C ARG A 534 -21.44 -6.38 -20.67
N GLU A 535 -22.20 -5.45 -20.08
CA GLU A 535 -21.85 -4.02 -20.02
C GLU A 535 -20.55 -3.80 -19.25
N MET A 536 -20.37 -4.47 -18.10
CA MET A 536 -19.14 -4.43 -17.32
C MET A 536 -17.92 -4.83 -18.17
N ILE A 537 -17.99 -5.96 -18.86
CA ILE A 537 -16.88 -6.44 -19.70
C ILE A 537 -16.64 -5.48 -20.87
N GLN A 538 -17.69 -5.04 -21.55
CA GLN A 538 -17.60 -4.11 -22.67
C GLN A 538 -16.87 -2.82 -22.28
N TYR A 539 -17.24 -2.21 -21.15
CA TYR A 539 -16.57 -1.01 -20.66
C TYR A 539 -15.13 -1.30 -20.22
N ALA A 540 -14.88 -2.40 -19.53
CA ALA A 540 -13.54 -2.78 -19.08
C ALA A 540 -12.58 -3.03 -20.27
N GLU A 541 -13.03 -3.72 -21.32
CA GLU A 541 -12.24 -4.00 -22.51
C GLU A 541 -12.05 -2.75 -23.40
N SER A 542 -12.98 -1.79 -23.36
CA SER A 542 -12.84 -0.52 -24.10
C SER A 542 -11.70 0.39 -23.60
N GLU A 543 -11.24 0.16 -22.37
CA GLU A 543 -10.10 0.84 -21.77
C GLU A 543 -8.74 0.20 -22.17
N ILE A 544 -8.74 -0.91 -22.92
CA ILE A 544 -7.51 -1.55 -23.39
C ILE A 544 -6.94 -0.77 -24.57
N ARG A 545 -5.77 -0.18 -24.39
CA ARG A 545 -5.03 0.54 -25.44
C ARG A 545 -3.99 -0.36 -26.09
N LYS A 546 -3.89 -0.24 -27.41
CA LYS A 546 -2.91 -0.97 -28.22
C LYS A 546 -2.09 0.01 -29.06
N ASP A 547 -0.81 -0.28 -29.24
CA ASP A 547 0.03 0.46 -30.18
C ASP A 547 -0.37 0.16 -31.64
N LYS A 548 0.30 0.85 -32.56
CA LYS A 548 0.18 0.65 -34.02
C LYS A 548 0.49 -0.78 -34.50
N HIS A 549 1.09 -1.62 -33.66
CA HIS A 549 1.42 -3.02 -33.93
C HIS A 549 0.48 -4.00 -33.22
N GLY A 550 -0.55 -3.50 -32.54
CA GLY A 550 -1.53 -4.32 -31.81
C GLY A 550 -1.06 -4.79 -30.42
N LYS A 551 0.11 -4.35 -29.95
CA LYS A 551 0.61 -4.67 -28.61
C LYS A 551 -0.09 -3.80 -27.57
N VAL A 552 -0.58 -4.41 -26.50
CA VAL A 552 -1.21 -3.66 -25.39
C VAL A 552 -0.21 -2.70 -24.76
N THR A 553 -0.52 -1.42 -24.77
CA THR A 553 0.31 -0.35 -24.18
C THR A 553 -0.20 0.09 -22.82
N ASP A 554 -1.51 0.01 -22.59
CA ASP A 554 -2.17 0.37 -21.34
C ASP A 554 -3.48 -0.39 -21.17
N GLN A 555 -3.85 -0.71 -19.94
CA GLN A 555 -5.10 -1.39 -19.59
C GLN A 555 -5.35 -1.25 -18.08
N LEU A 556 -6.59 -1.48 -17.65
CA LEU A 556 -6.95 -1.48 -16.23
C LEU A 556 -6.12 -2.52 -15.44
N GLU A 557 -5.45 -2.10 -14.36
CA GLU A 557 -4.62 -3.00 -13.54
C GLU A 557 -5.45 -4.16 -12.97
N ARG A 558 -6.74 -3.92 -12.70
CA ARG A 558 -7.67 -4.90 -12.12
C ARG A 558 -8.63 -5.54 -13.11
N LEU A 559 -8.31 -5.55 -14.41
CA LEU A 559 -9.16 -6.14 -15.46
C LEU A 559 -9.55 -7.61 -15.18
N ALA A 560 -8.63 -8.42 -14.63
CA ALA A 560 -8.91 -9.81 -14.25
C ALA A 560 -10.05 -9.94 -13.23
N ASN A 561 -10.26 -8.96 -12.35
CA ASN A 561 -11.37 -9.00 -11.39
C ASN A 561 -12.74 -8.94 -12.06
N PHE A 562 -12.85 -8.26 -13.22
CA PHE A 562 -14.10 -8.18 -13.96
C PHE A 562 -14.39 -9.49 -14.67
N TYR A 563 -13.37 -10.11 -15.30
CA TYR A 563 -13.47 -11.45 -15.86
C TYR A 563 -13.85 -12.49 -14.78
N ASN A 564 -13.17 -12.48 -13.64
CA ASN A 564 -13.52 -13.38 -12.53
C ASN A 564 -14.96 -13.16 -12.05
N THR A 565 -15.43 -11.91 -11.98
CA THR A 565 -16.81 -11.63 -11.57
C THR A 565 -17.83 -12.19 -12.56
N ALA A 566 -17.58 -12.04 -13.87
CA ALA A 566 -18.44 -12.63 -14.90
C ALA A 566 -18.42 -14.17 -14.84
N GLY A 567 -17.24 -14.77 -14.67
CA GLY A 567 -17.08 -16.22 -14.52
C GLY A 567 -17.83 -16.77 -13.30
N HIS A 568 -17.74 -16.10 -12.14
CA HIS A 568 -18.45 -16.54 -10.93
C HIS A 568 -19.97 -16.51 -11.13
N PHE A 569 -20.49 -15.41 -11.68
CA PHE A 569 -21.92 -15.27 -11.92
C PHE A 569 -22.48 -16.35 -12.85
N LEU A 570 -21.77 -16.68 -13.93
CA LEU A 570 -22.22 -17.66 -14.92
C LEU A 570 -22.08 -19.11 -14.43
N ALA A 571 -21.05 -19.41 -13.63
CA ALA A 571 -20.84 -20.76 -13.08
C ALA A 571 -21.97 -21.18 -12.12
N ASP A 572 -22.53 -20.22 -11.37
CA ASP A 572 -23.60 -20.44 -10.37
C ASP A 572 -24.95 -20.86 -11.00
N ASP A 573 -25.15 -20.69 -12.32
CA ASP A 573 -26.39 -21.05 -13.03
C ASP A 573 -26.51 -22.55 -13.36
N HIS A 574 -25.41 -23.31 -13.25
CA HIS A 574 -25.33 -24.74 -13.58
C HIS A 574 -25.72 -25.14 -15.02
N SER A 575 -25.96 -24.18 -15.93
CA SER A 575 -26.12 -24.42 -17.37
C SER A 575 -24.77 -24.80 -18.00
N PRO A 576 -24.68 -25.90 -18.80
CA PRO A 576 -23.44 -26.28 -19.47
C PRO A 576 -22.85 -25.17 -20.35
N ALA A 577 -23.70 -24.43 -21.06
CA ALA A 577 -23.26 -23.33 -21.92
C ALA A 577 -22.68 -22.16 -21.12
N HIS A 578 -23.31 -21.81 -19.99
CA HIS A 578 -22.80 -20.76 -19.10
C HIS A 578 -21.52 -21.21 -18.37
N LEU A 579 -21.38 -22.51 -18.07
CA LEU A 579 -20.18 -23.06 -17.47
C LEU A 579 -18.98 -22.97 -18.44
N ASP A 580 -19.17 -23.26 -19.73
CA ASP A 580 -18.12 -23.08 -20.73
C ASP A 580 -17.72 -21.60 -20.88
N GLU A 581 -18.69 -20.69 -20.92
CA GLU A 581 -18.44 -19.24 -20.94
C GLU A 581 -17.71 -18.77 -19.66
N ALA A 582 -18.08 -19.29 -18.48
CA ALA A 582 -17.41 -18.99 -17.22
C ALA A 582 -15.93 -19.41 -17.26
N LEU A 583 -15.63 -20.61 -17.77
CA LEU A 583 -14.27 -21.10 -17.93
C LEU A 583 -13.45 -20.22 -18.89
N GLU A 584 -14.04 -19.70 -19.96
CA GLU A 584 -13.37 -18.75 -20.85
C GLU A 584 -12.98 -17.46 -20.11
N TRP A 585 -13.88 -16.90 -19.29
CA TRP A 585 -13.58 -15.72 -18.49
C TRP A 585 -12.47 -15.98 -17.47
N TYR A 586 -12.51 -17.10 -16.76
CA TYR A 586 -11.43 -17.46 -15.84
C TYR A 586 -10.09 -17.67 -16.55
N ARG A 587 -10.08 -18.28 -17.75
CA ARG A 587 -8.85 -18.42 -18.55
C ARG A 587 -8.30 -17.07 -18.98
N LYS A 588 -9.15 -16.12 -19.41
CA LYS A 588 -8.73 -14.74 -19.70
C LYS A 588 -8.10 -14.06 -18.48
N ALA A 589 -8.72 -14.19 -17.30
CA ALA A 589 -8.18 -13.65 -16.05
C ALA A 589 -6.82 -14.27 -15.69
N TYR A 590 -6.71 -15.60 -15.74
CA TYR A 590 -5.49 -16.34 -15.48
C TYR A 590 -4.34 -15.90 -16.41
N GLN A 591 -4.59 -15.88 -17.73
CA GLN A 591 -3.59 -15.48 -18.72
C GLN A 591 -3.14 -14.03 -18.52
N LEU A 592 -4.07 -13.13 -18.18
CA LEU A 592 -3.77 -11.74 -17.94
C LEU A 592 -2.82 -11.57 -16.73
N GLU A 593 -3.13 -12.22 -15.60
CA GLU A 593 -2.30 -12.11 -14.40
C GLU A 593 -0.97 -12.85 -14.55
N LYS A 594 -0.94 -14.02 -15.21
CA LYS A 594 0.30 -14.70 -15.59
C LYS A 594 1.21 -13.82 -16.44
N GLY A 595 0.64 -13.10 -17.42
CA GLY A 595 1.38 -12.18 -18.27
C GLY A 595 2.02 -11.00 -17.51
N LYS A 596 1.48 -10.62 -16.35
CA LYS A 596 2.06 -9.59 -15.48
C LYS A 596 3.23 -10.10 -14.63
N GLY A 597 3.39 -11.42 -14.51
CA GLY A 597 4.41 -12.04 -13.66
C GLY A 597 4.23 -11.78 -12.16
N ARG A 598 3.05 -11.32 -11.73
CA ARG A 598 2.73 -11.06 -10.32
C ARG A 598 1.76 -12.10 -9.79
N VAL A 599 1.98 -12.53 -8.55
CA VAL A 599 1.05 -13.37 -7.82
C VAL A 599 0.20 -12.46 -6.93
N ASP A 600 -1.05 -12.22 -7.33
CA ASP A 600 -2.03 -11.40 -6.60
C ASP A 600 -3.40 -12.12 -6.52
N TYR A 601 -4.33 -11.65 -5.70
CA TYR A 601 -5.65 -12.27 -5.49
C TYR A 601 -6.44 -12.54 -6.77
N PRO A 602 -6.44 -11.68 -7.81
CA PRO A 602 -7.18 -11.99 -9.04
C PRO A 602 -6.68 -13.27 -9.73
N LEU A 603 -5.40 -13.62 -9.59
CA LEU A 603 -4.85 -14.89 -10.09
C LEU A 603 -5.39 -16.06 -9.27
N ALA A 604 -5.41 -15.92 -7.94
CA ALA A 604 -5.95 -16.95 -7.05
C ALA A 604 -7.45 -17.21 -7.30
N ASP A 605 -8.24 -16.14 -7.47
CA ASP A 605 -9.66 -16.23 -7.81
C ASP A 605 -9.89 -16.92 -9.15
N ALA A 606 -9.07 -16.61 -10.17
CA ALA A 606 -9.14 -17.26 -11.48
C ALA A 606 -8.81 -18.76 -11.37
N LEU A 607 -7.77 -19.11 -10.62
CA LEU A 607 -7.37 -20.50 -10.38
C LEU A 607 -8.47 -21.28 -9.64
N PHE A 608 -9.08 -20.71 -8.59
CA PHE A 608 -10.23 -21.33 -7.92
C PHE A 608 -11.37 -21.61 -8.90
N GLY A 609 -11.75 -20.60 -9.69
CA GLY A 609 -12.82 -20.73 -10.69
C GLY A 609 -12.54 -21.78 -11.76
N LEU A 610 -11.29 -21.85 -12.26
CA LEU A 610 -10.86 -22.89 -13.20
C LEU A 610 -10.95 -24.29 -12.59
N ILE A 611 -10.42 -24.48 -11.38
CA ILE A 611 -10.43 -25.79 -10.71
C ILE A 611 -11.87 -26.26 -10.48
N GLU A 612 -12.70 -25.41 -9.89
CA GLU A 612 -14.09 -25.75 -9.56
C GLU A 612 -14.92 -25.98 -10.83
N GLY A 613 -14.77 -25.12 -11.84
CA GLY A 613 -15.48 -25.24 -13.12
C GLY A 613 -15.07 -26.47 -13.93
N LEU A 614 -13.77 -26.82 -13.98
CA LEU A 614 -13.29 -28.03 -14.66
C LEU A 614 -13.76 -29.31 -13.95
N ILE A 615 -13.77 -29.32 -12.61
CA ILE A 615 -14.34 -30.43 -11.84
C ILE A 615 -15.84 -30.59 -12.17
N GLN A 616 -16.59 -29.49 -12.27
CA GLN A 616 -18.01 -29.51 -12.58
C GLN A 616 -18.28 -29.96 -14.03
N ARG A 617 -17.45 -29.56 -14.99
CA ARG A 617 -17.60 -29.89 -16.41
C ARG A 617 -17.23 -31.35 -16.71
N GLY A 618 -16.15 -31.86 -16.11
CA GLY A 618 -15.80 -33.28 -16.12
C GLY A 618 -15.53 -33.90 -17.49
N GLN A 619 -15.07 -33.12 -18.48
CA GLN A 619 -14.70 -33.62 -19.81
C GLN A 619 -13.32 -34.29 -19.79
N GLU A 620 -12.97 -34.99 -20.89
CA GLU A 620 -11.66 -35.60 -21.04
C GLU A 620 -10.54 -34.54 -20.95
N GLY A 621 -9.57 -34.76 -20.07
CA GLY A 621 -8.47 -33.84 -19.80
C GLY A 621 -8.73 -32.78 -18.71
N ASP A 622 -9.99 -32.55 -18.32
CA ASP A 622 -10.35 -31.49 -17.35
C ASP A 622 -9.70 -31.72 -15.98
N PHE A 623 -9.70 -32.95 -15.47
CA PHE A 623 -9.10 -33.25 -14.16
C PHE A 623 -7.58 -33.08 -14.15
N SER A 624 -6.91 -33.42 -15.26
CA SER A 624 -5.46 -33.20 -15.40
C SER A 624 -5.13 -31.70 -15.46
N GLU A 625 -5.91 -30.91 -16.19
CA GLU A 625 -5.77 -29.44 -16.22
C GLU A 625 -6.03 -28.84 -14.83
N ALA A 626 -7.10 -29.28 -14.14
CA ALA A 626 -7.43 -28.85 -12.78
C ALA A 626 -6.33 -29.18 -11.76
N GLN A 627 -5.61 -30.30 -11.92
CA GLN A 627 -4.51 -30.69 -11.03
C GLN A 627 -3.35 -29.69 -11.14
N VAL A 628 -3.03 -29.24 -12.35
CA VAL A 628 -1.98 -28.24 -12.60
C VAL A 628 -2.35 -26.93 -11.89
N PHE A 629 -3.57 -26.45 -12.10
CA PHE A 629 -4.05 -25.22 -11.46
C PHE A 629 -4.13 -25.33 -9.93
N ALA A 630 -4.59 -26.45 -9.38
CA ALA A 630 -4.66 -26.67 -7.93
C ALA A 630 -3.27 -26.70 -7.27
N SER A 631 -2.29 -27.29 -7.96
CA SER A 631 -0.90 -27.28 -7.50
C SER A 631 -0.31 -25.88 -7.51
N GLU A 632 -0.54 -25.13 -8.59
CA GLU A 632 -0.10 -23.74 -8.71
C GLU A 632 -0.71 -22.84 -7.64
N LEU A 633 -2.02 -22.97 -7.40
CA LEU A 633 -2.75 -22.22 -6.38
C LEU A 633 -2.18 -22.44 -4.98
N LEU A 634 -1.86 -23.69 -4.65
CA LEU A 634 -1.30 -24.02 -3.34
C LEU A 634 0.09 -23.39 -3.15
N VAL A 635 0.96 -23.48 -4.16
CA VAL A 635 2.28 -22.83 -4.14
C VAL A 635 2.16 -21.32 -4.00
N ALA A 636 1.22 -20.70 -4.72
CA ALA A 636 0.96 -19.26 -4.65
C ALA A 636 0.59 -18.84 -3.22
N TYR A 637 -0.36 -19.53 -2.58
CA TYR A 637 -0.78 -19.22 -1.21
C TYR A 637 0.31 -19.47 -0.17
N GLU A 638 1.00 -20.61 -0.22
CA GLU A 638 2.03 -20.94 0.77
C GLU A 638 3.23 -19.99 0.70
N ALA A 639 3.57 -19.50 -0.49
CA ALA A 639 4.67 -18.54 -0.68
C ALA A 639 4.29 -17.09 -0.35
N ASN A 640 3.08 -16.65 -0.70
CA ASN A 640 2.72 -15.21 -0.67
C ASN A 640 1.74 -14.82 0.44
N TRP A 641 0.88 -15.74 0.91
CA TRP A 641 -0.17 -15.45 1.92
C TRP A 641 -0.31 -16.57 2.97
N PRO A 642 0.77 -16.90 3.72
CA PRO A 642 0.76 -18.00 4.69
C PRO A 642 -0.26 -17.82 5.83
N GLU A 643 -0.70 -16.59 6.10
CA GLU A 643 -1.72 -16.27 7.08
C GLU A 643 -3.15 -16.66 6.67
N LYS A 644 -3.41 -16.89 5.37
CA LYS A 644 -4.73 -17.24 4.82
C LYS A 644 -5.04 -18.72 5.00
N THR A 645 -5.05 -19.16 6.25
CA THR A 645 -5.17 -20.59 6.61
C THR A 645 -6.46 -21.25 6.09
N ARG A 646 -7.56 -20.50 5.97
CA ARG A 646 -8.82 -21.00 5.39
C ARG A 646 -8.68 -21.28 3.90
N ASP A 647 -8.12 -20.35 3.14
CA ASP A 647 -7.95 -20.49 1.69
C ASP A 647 -6.92 -21.56 1.35
N ILE A 648 -5.83 -21.66 2.14
CA ILE A 648 -4.85 -22.76 2.05
C ILE A 648 -5.54 -24.11 2.28
N LYS A 649 -6.42 -24.22 3.29
CA LYS A 649 -7.20 -25.45 3.52
C LYS A 649 -8.13 -25.76 2.36
N LYS A 650 -8.80 -24.75 1.79
CA LYS A 650 -9.66 -24.91 0.60
C LYS A 650 -8.85 -25.41 -0.59
N ALA A 651 -7.70 -24.81 -0.88
CA ALA A 651 -6.79 -25.22 -1.96
C ALA A 651 -6.30 -26.67 -1.77
N LYS A 652 -5.90 -27.06 -0.55
CA LYS A 652 -5.51 -28.45 -0.22
C LYS A 652 -6.66 -29.44 -0.43
N ALA A 653 -7.87 -29.07 -0.03
CA ALA A 653 -9.06 -29.90 -0.21
C ALA A 653 -9.42 -30.08 -1.70
N LEU A 654 -9.31 -29.01 -2.50
CA LEU A 654 -9.53 -29.08 -3.94
C LEU A 654 -8.49 -29.96 -4.63
N LEU A 655 -7.20 -29.78 -4.33
CA LEU A 655 -6.14 -30.62 -4.90
C LEU A 655 -6.38 -32.10 -4.57
N LYS A 656 -6.74 -32.40 -3.32
CA LYS A 656 -7.08 -33.76 -2.89
C LYS A 656 -8.25 -34.32 -3.70
N LYS A 657 -9.34 -33.56 -3.84
CA LYS A 657 -10.52 -33.95 -4.61
C LYS A 657 -10.19 -34.23 -6.08
N VAL A 658 -9.33 -33.40 -6.70
CA VAL A 658 -8.91 -33.62 -8.09
C VAL A 658 -8.12 -34.92 -8.23
N LEU A 659 -7.20 -35.22 -7.31
CA LEU A 659 -6.43 -36.47 -7.33
C LEU A 659 -7.34 -37.70 -7.19
N GLU A 660 -8.31 -37.66 -6.29
CA GLU A 660 -9.31 -38.72 -6.13
C GLU A 660 -10.10 -38.95 -7.44
N LEU A 661 -10.53 -37.88 -8.11
CA LEU A 661 -11.25 -37.97 -9.39
C LEU A 661 -10.38 -38.53 -10.53
N ILE A 662 -9.08 -38.21 -10.56
CA ILE A 662 -8.14 -38.79 -11.54
C ILE A 662 -7.98 -40.29 -11.30
N GLU A 663 -7.83 -40.72 -10.05
CA GLU A 663 -7.71 -42.14 -9.69
C GLU A 663 -8.98 -42.91 -10.08
N GLU A 664 -10.16 -42.38 -9.76
CA GLU A 664 -11.45 -42.97 -10.13
C GLU A 664 -11.62 -43.11 -11.65
N ASN A 665 -11.22 -42.08 -12.42
CA ASN A 665 -11.35 -42.09 -13.87
C ASN A 665 -10.34 -43.07 -14.52
N THR A 666 -9.13 -43.17 -13.96
CA THR A 666 -8.11 -44.13 -14.39
C THR A 666 -8.56 -45.58 -14.13
N LEU A 667 -9.18 -45.85 -12.98
CA LEU A 667 -9.74 -47.16 -12.63
C LEU A 667 -10.95 -47.54 -13.49
N LYS A 668 -11.76 -46.57 -13.92
CA LYS A 668 -12.83 -46.80 -14.91
C LYS A 668 -12.26 -47.17 -16.27
N LEU A 669 -11.21 -46.49 -16.73
CA LEU A 669 -10.60 -46.77 -18.03
C LEU A 669 -9.90 -48.15 -18.07
N THR A 670 -9.36 -48.63 -16.94
CA THR A 670 -8.73 -49.97 -16.85
C THR A 670 -9.71 -51.12 -16.57
N SER A 671 -10.97 -50.85 -16.22
CA SER A 671 -12.00 -51.87 -15.99
C SER A 671 -12.89 -52.16 -17.22
N TYR A 672 -12.75 -51.37 -18.29
CA TYR A 672 -13.37 -51.59 -19.61
C TYR A 672 -12.38 -52.07 -20.69
N SER A 673 -11.11 -52.28 -20.32
CA SER A 673 -10.08 -52.97 -21.10
C SER A 673 -9.91 -54.40 -20.61
#